data_AF-A0A814MG51-F1
#
_entry.id   AF-A0A814MG51-F1
#
_cell.length_a   1.000
_cell.length_b   1.000
_cell.length_c   1.000
_cell.angle_alpha   90.00
_cell.angle_beta   90.00
_cell.angle_gamma   90.00
#
_symmetry.space_group_name_H-M   'P 1'
#
loop_
_entity.id
_entity.type
_entity.pdbx_description
1 polymer ?
#
loop_
_entity_poly.entity_id
_entity_poly.type
_entity_poly.pdbx_seq_one_letter_code
_entity_poly.pdbx_strand_id
1 'polypeptide(L)'
;MKQPIPDPPPLAHRLQTQTGRPFLFWHVPVPQFCEQQAPIHSFAATSLKPQISMRAQTEKRSLSRLARSNGSALTLIMIAYPDTNQFHDVIESIRRYPYRYKIEQGKNYPKLKFTGTVKLHGANAAIVYQKELGYHCQSRHLIVSPEMDNHGFAHFMYPLAEKFLQERVLINCSMLQKHYDRGNTIVIYGEWCGRNIQKNVALCGVRKMFVIFKIRIGESKPPVWIDPKHWSNLQWSEQLIYNIFDFSTYDIEIDFNQPQLAQSKLVEITKTVENECPVGMYFNQKGYGEGIVWTEWLQSYGNLSFKVKGEMHAVTKGGPMAPIAAERFDSIRDFVEYACTDNRMNQALDYLCEIQLEIEMENFDTFLEWIIADIKKEETNTIKNSNLNLKDVMCAIRGMSNITIVDVQLIDSINVLNKNITLYVFGLIWIAGNIGSILTCIVFRRPPFRKSPCAIYFFASSCSQLLLYNFALLNRILQYGFNEQIVQMNLWFCKMRFYLLYLLMANARYNIILASVDRYIASSRDALRRQWSSSKTAFRAIVGNALFWAIVYIQVIVFYETANNGCKPRPGTSGVYFSIYITIDNGILPLLLMLIFGLLTAKNVRRMGSRRVEPITRNAHAGGQPIRVKEISRKDRQLQKMLINQIIVSLFLNIPNPCFLIYETITTNTYKSAARLQMEAFVSNMTYIPLYLGFALTFSNFMISSTMFRREFFTIIQTKILQRVPVRLARNDPITVRNGTENVVDHLSDKHR
;
A
#
# COMPACT_ATOMS: atom_id res chain seq x y z
N MET A 1 -3.84 -22.40 -66.45
CA MET A 1 -3.43 -23.79 -66.18
C MET A 1 -2.75 -23.83 -64.83
N LYS A 2 -3.23 -24.69 -63.92
CA LYS A 2 -2.79 -24.78 -62.52
C LYS A 2 -1.35 -25.31 -62.45
N GLN A 3 -0.49 -24.61 -61.73
CA GLN A 3 0.74 -25.19 -61.17
C GLN A 3 0.64 -25.19 -59.63
N PRO A 4 1.29 -26.16 -58.96
CA PRO A 4 0.87 -26.65 -57.65
C PRO A 4 1.52 -25.88 -56.50
N ILE A 5 0.75 -25.77 -55.42
CA ILE A 5 1.16 -25.27 -54.11
C ILE A 5 2.15 -26.27 -53.49
N PRO A 6 3.36 -25.87 -53.06
CA PRO A 6 4.21 -26.70 -52.22
C PRO A 6 3.79 -26.58 -50.75
N ASP A 7 3.70 -27.73 -50.08
CA ASP A 7 3.38 -27.87 -48.66
C ASP A 7 4.37 -27.11 -47.76
N PRO A 8 3.91 -26.48 -46.66
CA PRO A 8 4.78 -25.82 -45.71
C PRO A 8 5.54 -26.83 -44.82
N PRO A 9 6.82 -26.56 -44.50
CA PRO A 9 7.64 -27.42 -43.63
C PRO A 9 7.20 -27.34 -42.15
N PRO A 10 7.57 -28.35 -41.33
CA PRO A 10 6.98 -28.58 -40.02
C PRO A 10 7.32 -27.51 -38.98
N LEU A 11 6.31 -27.06 -38.23
CA LEU A 11 6.42 -26.16 -37.09
C LEU A 11 7.22 -26.82 -35.95
N ALA A 12 8.51 -26.50 -35.88
CA ALA A 12 9.29 -26.62 -34.66
C ALA A 12 8.83 -25.54 -33.67
N HIS A 13 8.11 -25.94 -32.62
CA HIS A 13 7.81 -25.11 -31.46
C HIS A 13 9.14 -24.74 -30.74
N ARG A 14 9.75 -23.61 -31.11
CA ARG A 14 10.63 -22.87 -30.20
C ARG A 14 9.76 -22.06 -29.25
N LEU A 15 9.58 -22.59 -28.04
CA LEU A 15 9.24 -21.81 -26.85
C LEU A 15 10.31 -20.75 -26.64
N GLN A 16 10.12 -19.56 -27.23
CA GLN A 16 10.75 -18.36 -26.71
C GLN A 16 10.06 -18.04 -25.38
N THR A 17 10.76 -18.34 -24.30
CA THR A 17 10.52 -17.75 -22.99
C THR A 17 10.56 -16.23 -23.13
N GLN A 18 9.40 -15.60 -23.27
CA GLN A 18 9.25 -14.18 -22.95
C GLN A 18 9.44 -14.07 -21.45
N THR A 19 10.67 -13.76 -21.04
CA THR A 19 10.97 -13.24 -19.73
C THR A 19 10.15 -11.96 -19.55
N GLY A 20 9.14 -12.04 -18.68
CA GLY A 20 8.35 -10.89 -18.28
C GLY A 20 9.28 -9.81 -17.76
N ARG A 21 9.23 -8.64 -18.41
CA ARG A 21 9.98 -7.46 -17.99
C ARG A 21 9.61 -7.13 -16.55
N PRO A 22 10.58 -6.98 -15.63
CA PRO A 22 10.31 -6.45 -14.31
C PRO A 22 9.78 -5.01 -14.43
N PHE A 23 8.91 -4.66 -13.49
CA PHE A 23 8.28 -3.35 -13.32
C PHE A 23 9.25 -2.19 -13.57
N LEU A 24 8.75 -1.12 -14.20
CA LEU A 24 9.50 0.12 -14.46
C LEU A 24 10.23 0.57 -13.18
N PHE A 25 11.53 0.32 -13.15
CA PHE A 25 12.45 0.97 -12.26
C PHE A 25 12.79 2.33 -12.89
N TRP A 26 12.77 3.38 -12.07
CA TRP A 26 13.22 4.71 -12.44
C TRP A 26 14.70 4.66 -12.84
N HIS A 27 14.95 4.56 -14.15
CA HIS A 27 16.22 4.94 -14.73
C HIS A 27 16.13 6.43 -15.07
N VAL A 28 16.76 7.26 -14.23
CA VAL A 28 17.15 8.60 -14.63
C VAL A 28 18.31 8.42 -15.64
N PRO A 29 18.18 8.85 -16.90
CA PRO A 29 19.33 8.90 -17.79
C PRO A 29 20.25 10.01 -17.29
N VAL A 30 21.40 9.63 -16.74
CA VAL A 30 22.51 10.55 -16.46
C VAL A 30 23.08 11.03 -17.80
N PRO A 31 23.20 12.35 -18.06
CA PRO A 31 23.92 12.82 -19.24
C PRO A 31 25.41 12.47 -19.12
N GLN A 32 25.95 11.78 -20.12
CA GLN A 32 27.39 11.64 -20.30
C GLN A 32 28.01 13.03 -20.55
N PHE A 33 28.71 13.58 -19.56
CA PHE A 33 29.70 14.62 -19.76
C PHE A 33 30.95 14.36 -18.90
N CYS A 34 32.07 14.17 -19.61
CA CYS A 34 33.48 14.18 -19.20
C CYS A 34 33.95 13.22 -18.08
N GLU A 35 34.49 12.08 -18.51
CA GLU A 35 35.53 11.34 -17.80
C GLU A 35 36.82 12.18 -17.69
N GLN A 36 37.26 12.45 -16.46
CA GLN A 36 38.69 12.43 -16.12
C GLN A 36 38.86 11.70 -14.78
N GLN A 37 39.48 10.52 -14.84
CA GLN A 37 39.86 9.70 -13.70
C GLN A 37 41.12 10.25 -13.02
N ALA A 38 41.11 10.31 -11.68
CA ALA A 38 42.27 9.99 -10.84
C ALA A 38 41.79 9.56 -9.43
N PRO A 39 42.52 8.69 -8.71
CA PRO A 39 41.91 7.79 -7.74
C PRO A 39 42.12 8.20 -6.27
N ILE A 40 41.59 7.31 -5.41
CA ILE A 40 42.01 6.95 -4.04
C ILE A 40 41.32 7.67 -2.87
N HIS A 41 40.50 6.92 -2.11
CA HIS A 41 40.77 6.41 -0.75
C HIS A 41 39.46 6.20 0.04
N SER A 42 39.29 4.96 0.51
CA SER A 42 38.31 4.59 1.54
C SER A 42 38.57 5.37 2.83
N PHE A 43 37.60 6.13 3.30
CA PHE A 43 37.54 6.53 4.70
C PHE A 43 36.12 6.34 5.24
N ALA A 44 36.04 5.52 6.28
CA ALA A 44 34.86 5.34 7.10
C ALA A 44 34.51 6.66 7.80
N ALA A 45 33.28 7.15 7.61
CA ALA A 45 32.75 8.30 8.34
C ALA A 45 31.69 7.84 9.35
N THR A 46 32.19 7.57 10.55
CA THR A 46 31.45 7.51 11.81
C THR A 46 30.72 8.84 12.07
N SER A 47 29.40 8.77 12.30
CA SER A 47 28.64 9.61 13.26
C SER A 47 29.03 11.09 13.38
N LEU A 48 28.49 11.96 12.50
CA LEU A 48 28.38 13.40 12.76
C LEU A 48 27.21 14.06 11.99
N LYS A 49 25.98 13.78 12.43
CA LYS A 49 24.77 14.61 12.21
C LYS A 49 24.21 14.88 13.61
N PRO A 50 24.25 16.11 14.16
CA PRO A 50 23.57 17.29 13.62
C PRO A 50 24.27 18.63 13.97
N GLN A 51 25.06 19.22 13.06
CA GLN A 51 25.60 20.59 13.30
C GLN A 51 25.49 21.55 12.10
N ILE A 52 25.12 21.09 10.91
CA ILE A 52 25.13 21.92 9.69
C ILE A 52 23.80 22.68 9.50
N SER A 53 22.66 22.09 9.84
CA SER A 53 21.33 22.76 9.79
C SER A 53 21.18 23.91 10.79
N MET A 54 21.79 23.79 11.98
CA MET A 54 21.73 24.84 13.00
C MET A 54 22.70 25.99 12.69
N ARG A 55 23.83 25.75 11.99
CA ARG A 55 24.79 26.82 11.63
C ARG A 55 24.20 27.80 10.61
N ALA A 56 23.50 27.33 9.58
CA ALA A 56 22.88 28.19 8.57
C ALA A 56 21.72 29.06 9.12
N GLN A 57 20.93 28.52 10.07
CA GLN A 57 19.88 29.31 10.75
C GLN A 57 20.42 30.24 11.84
N THR A 58 21.53 29.86 12.48
CA THR A 58 22.17 30.69 13.50
C THR A 58 22.94 31.84 12.86
N GLU A 59 23.60 31.65 11.72
CA GLU A 59 24.21 32.73 10.93
C GLU A 59 23.19 33.74 10.40
N LYS A 60 22.02 33.28 9.93
CA LYS A 60 20.90 34.18 9.59
C LYS A 60 20.43 35.03 10.78
N ARG A 61 20.47 34.46 12.00
CA ARG A 61 20.06 35.18 13.23
C ARG A 61 21.16 36.06 13.80
N SER A 62 22.43 35.68 13.73
CA SER A 62 23.55 36.51 14.21
C SER A 62 23.84 37.68 13.25
N LEU A 63 23.74 37.49 11.93
CA LEU A 63 23.81 38.60 10.97
C LEU A 63 22.67 39.63 11.18
N SER A 64 21.46 39.15 11.49
CA SER A 64 20.33 40.04 11.79
C SER A 64 20.44 40.80 13.13
N ARG A 65 21.26 40.30 14.08
CA ARG A 65 21.50 40.96 15.38
C ARG A 65 22.68 41.92 15.33
N LEU A 66 23.74 41.61 14.58
CA LEU A 66 24.86 42.54 14.36
C LEU A 66 24.46 43.75 13.49
N ALA A 67 23.48 43.60 12.58
CA ALA A 67 22.94 44.71 11.78
C ALA A 67 22.09 45.73 12.57
N ARG A 68 21.75 45.43 13.84
CA ARG A 68 20.95 46.34 14.69
C ARG A 68 21.77 47.21 15.64
N SER A 69 23.08 46.99 15.75
CA SER A 69 23.91 47.69 16.75
C SER A 69 24.95 48.65 16.18
N ASN A 70 25.12 48.76 14.86
CA ASN A 70 26.02 49.75 14.24
C ASN A 70 25.34 50.40 13.04
N GLY A 71 25.58 51.69 12.82
CA GLY A 71 24.96 52.52 11.79
C GLY A 71 24.84 51.83 10.43
N SER A 72 23.68 52.03 9.81
CA SER A 72 23.20 51.48 8.54
C SER A 72 24.29 51.11 7.52
N ALA A 73 24.74 49.86 7.55
CA ALA A 73 25.31 49.22 6.37
C ALA A 73 24.15 48.94 5.41
N LEU A 74 24.01 49.77 4.38
CA LEU A 74 23.13 49.54 3.24
C LEU A 74 23.45 48.14 2.67
N THR A 75 22.55 47.18 2.91
CA THR A 75 22.71 45.79 2.47
C THR A 75 21.76 45.56 1.30
N LEU A 76 22.21 44.84 0.27
CA LEU A 76 21.33 44.43 -0.83
C LEU A 76 20.18 43.56 -0.28
N ILE A 77 18.94 43.99 -0.54
CA ILE A 77 17.75 43.27 -0.09
C ILE A 77 17.14 42.54 -1.28
N MET A 78 16.90 41.25 -1.11
CA MET A 78 16.18 40.45 -2.08
C MET A 78 14.68 40.75 -1.99
N ILE A 79 14.06 41.04 -3.14
CA ILE A 79 12.65 41.41 -3.22
C ILE A 79 11.91 40.39 -4.10
N ALA A 80 11.65 39.19 -3.56
CA ALA A 80 11.05 38.09 -4.32
C ALA A 80 9.68 38.44 -4.94
N TYR A 81 9.40 37.89 -6.12
CA TYR A 81 8.07 37.98 -6.73
C TYR A 81 7.07 37.11 -5.95
N PRO A 82 5.90 37.65 -5.54
CA PRO A 82 4.92 36.87 -4.79
C PRO A 82 4.36 35.71 -5.61
N ASP A 83 3.86 34.70 -4.93
CA ASP A 83 3.16 33.59 -5.59
C ASP A 83 1.95 34.08 -6.37
N THR A 84 1.85 33.62 -7.62
CA THR A 84 0.63 33.76 -8.42
C THR A 84 -0.37 32.70 -7.99
N ASN A 85 -1.55 33.16 -7.58
CA ASN A 85 -2.62 32.31 -7.04
C ASN A 85 -3.28 31.44 -8.10
N GLN A 86 -4.08 30.46 -7.68
CA GLN A 86 -5.03 29.75 -8.53
C GLN A 86 -6.37 30.51 -8.58
N PHE A 87 -7.22 30.19 -9.55
CA PHE A 87 -8.50 30.90 -9.72
C PHE A 87 -9.41 30.79 -8.47
N HIS A 88 -9.43 29.63 -7.81
CA HIS A 88 -10.24 29.42 -6.62
C HIS A 88 -9.75 30.21 -5.39
N ASP A 89 -8.44 30.42 -5.25
CA ASP A 89 -7.87 31.25 -4.18
C ASP A 89 -8.34 32.70 -4.29
N VAL A 90 -8.45 33.21 -5.52
CA VAL A 90 -8.96 34.56 -5.81
C VAL A 90 -10.43 34.67 -5.43
N ILE A 91 -11.25 33.66 -5.74
CA ILE A 91 -12.66 33.58 -5.32
C ILE A 91 -12.75 33.59 -3.79
N GLU A 92 -11.97 32.77 -3.09
CA GLU A 92 -11.97 32.71 -1.62
C GLU A 92 -11.51 34.04 -1.00
N SER A 93 -10.47 34.67 -1.55
CA SER A 93 -9.96 35.96 -1.07
C SER A 93 -11.01 37.07 -1.17
N ILE A 94 -11.73 37.17 -2.29
CA ILE A 94 -12.81 38.16 -2.46
C ILE A 94 -13.96 37.89 -1.50
N ARG A 95 -14.34 36.61 -1.32
CA ARG A 95 -15.41 36.22 -0.40
C ARG A 95 -15.05 36.49 1.06
N ARG A 96 -13.80 36.25 1.45
CA ARG A 96 -13.31 36.42 2.83
C ARG A 96 -13.05 37.88 3.20
N TYR A 97 -12.63 38.73 2.26
CA TYR A 97 -12.25 40.12 2.54
C TYR A 97 -12.98 41.15 1.66
N PRO A 98 -14.31 41.23 1.71
CA PRO A 98 -15.08 42.07 0.79
C PRO A 98 -14.72 43.57 0.87
N TYR A 99 -14.44 44.07 2.07
CA TYR A 99 -14.05 45.47 2.30
C TYR A 99 -12.74 45.88 1.61
N ARG A 100 -11.79 44.96 1.42
CA ARG A 100 -10.52 45.27 0.74
C ARG A 100 -10.73 45.61 -0.73
N TYR A 101 -11.84 45.20 -1.30
CA TYR A 101 -12.22 45.45 -2.69
C TYR A 101 -13.36 46.48 -2.80
N LYS A 102 -13.53 47.31 -1.75
CA LYS A 102 -14.57 48.37 -1.68
C LYS A 102 -16.01 47.84 -1.92
N ILE A 103 -16.28 46.60 -1.49
CA ILE A 103 -17.62 46.02 -1.54
C ILE A 103 -18.40 46.54 -0.33
N GLU A 104 -19.48 47.30 -0.58
CA GLU A 104 -20.39 47.76 0.47
C GLU A 104 -21.08 46.59 1.17
N GLN A 105 -21.26 46.66 2.50
CA GLN A 105 -21.95 45.61 3.25
C GLN A 105 -23.34 45.34 2.69
N GLY A 106 -23.64 44.08 2.36
CA GLY A 106 -24.96 43.63 1.92
C GLY A 106 -25.24 43.71 0.42
N LYS A 107 -24.25 44.07 -0.42
CA LYS A 107 -24.38 44.03 -1.89
C LYS A 107 -23.71 42.80 -2.51
N ASN A 108 -24.17 42.45 -3.72
CA ASN A 108 -23.60 41.44 -4.61
C ASN A 108 -22.08 41.62 -4.77
N TYR A 109 -21.35 40.51 -4.95
CA TYR A 109 -19.92 40.53 -5.27
C TYR A 109 -19.66 41.30 -6.58
N PRO A 110 -18.47 41.91 -6.76
CA PRO A 110 -18.19 42.78 -7.89
C PRO A 110 -17.99 41.98 -9.18
N LYS A 111 -18.18 42.66 -10.31
CA LYS A 111 -17.62 42.26 -11.59
C LYS A 111 -16.27 42.94 -11.76
N LEU A 112 -15.22 42.15 -11.98
CA LEU A 112 -13.85 42.67 -12.15
C LEU A 112 -13.33 42.33 -13.54
N LYS A 113 -12.66 43.29 -14.19
CA LYS A 113 -12.01 43.09 -15.48
C LYS A 113 -10.56 42.66 -15.27
N PHE A 114 -10.22 41.48 -15.79
CA PHE A 114 -8.87 40.94 -15.78
C PHE A 114 -8.27 41.03 -17.17
N THR A 115 -6.99 41.41 -17.21
CA THR A 115 -6.15 41.32 -18.39
C THR A 115 -5.28 40.08 -18.29
N GLY A 116 -5.38 39.22 -19.29
CA GLY A 116 -4.62 37.98 -19.43
C GLY A 116 -3.39 38.20 -20.31
N THR A 117 -2.23 37.79 -19.81
CA THR A 117 -0.98 37.72 -20.59
C THR A 117 -0.50 36.29 -20.70
N VAL A 118 0.22 35.95 -21.77
CA VAL A 118 0.75 34.59 -21.95
C VAL A 118 1.65 34.23 -20.76
N LYS A 119 1.36 33.09 -20.13
CA LYS A 119 2.25 32.52 -19.13
C LYS A 119 3.45 31.91 -19.86
N LEU A 120 4.61 32.52 -19.69
CA LEU A 120 5.87 32.00 -20.20
C LEU A 120 6.36 30.87 -19.30
N HIS A 121 6.95 29.86 -19.94
CA HIS A 121 7.62 28.76 -19.28
C HIS A 121 9.13 29.05 -19.30
N GLY A 122 9.67 29.50 -18.18
CA GLY A 122 11.08 29.85 -18.03
C GLY A 122 11.52 29.83 -16.58
N ALA A 123 12.54 30.63 -16.26
CA ALA A 123 12.99 30.87 -14.91
C ALA A 123 12.59 32.30 -14.50
N ASN A 124 12.02 32.45 -13.30
CA ASN A 124 11.69 33.77 -12.77
C ASN A 124 12.96 34.59 -12.56
N ALA A 125 12.95 35.82 -13.04
CA ALA A 125 14.11 36.69 -13.00
C ALA A 125 13.68 38.13 -12.68
N ALA A 126 14.53 38.87 -11.99
CA ALA A 126 14.33 40.29 -11.78
C ALA A 126 15.65 41.05 -11.71
N ILE A 127 15.56 42.31 -12.11
CA ILE A 127 16.61 43.30 -11.84
C ILE A 127 16.10 44.34 -10.86
N VAL A 128 16.91 44.60 -9.84
CA VAL A 128 16.62 45.57 -8.78
C VAL A 128 17.57 46.74 -8.94
N TYR A 129 17.02 47.95 -8.92
CA TYR A 129 17.77 49.20 -8.99
C TYR A 129 17.57 50.00 -7.70
N GLN A 130 18.67 50.40 -7.09
CA GLN A 130 18.73 51.22 -5.88
C GLN A 130 19.76 52.33 -6.10
N LYS A 131 19.32 53.59 -6.03
CA LYS A 131 20.16 54.73 -6.40
C LYS A 131 21.51 54.80 -5.66
N GLU A 132 21.55 54.37 -4.40
CA GLU A 132 22.77 54.40 -3.57
C GLU A 132 23.58 53.09 -3.64
N LEU A 133 22.96 51.98 -4.02
CA LEU A 133 23.57 50.63 -4.00
C LEU A 133 23.87 50.08 -5.40
N GLY A 134 23.43 50.76 -6.46
CA GLY A 134 23.55 50.32 -7.84
C GLY A 134 22.42 49.36 -8.22
N TYR A 135 22.78 48.21 -8.78
CA TYR A 135 21.83 47.20 -9.23
C TYR A 135 22.29 45.79 -8.89
N HIS A 136 21.33 44.88 -8.80
CA HIS A 136 21.60 43.44 -8.73
C HIS A 136 20.53 42.64 -9.47
N CYS A 137 20.93 41.46 -9.92
CA CYS A 137 20.01 40.47 -10.48
C CYS A 137 19.54 39.53 -9.36
N GLN A 138 18.33 39.02 -9.47
CA GLN A 138 17.82 38.02 -8.54
C GLN A 138 16.92 37.01 -9.28
N SER A 139 16.94 35.77 -8.82
CA SER A 139 15.92 34.79 -9.12
C SER A 139 14.73 34.97 -8.16
N ARG A 140 13.86 33.96 -8.07
CA ARG A 140 12.77 33.95 -7.11
C ARG A 140 13.24 33.69 -5.68
N HIS A 141 14.35 32.97 -5.51
CA HIS A 141 14.83 32.49 -4.22
C HIS A 141 16.21 33.05 -3.82
N LEU A 142 17.02 33.56 -4.76
CA LEU A 142 18.37 34.04 -4.51
C LEU A 142 18.67 35.37 -5.23
N ILE A 143 19.60 36.16 -4.67
CA ILE A 143 20.34 37.17 -5.44
C ILE A 143 21.37 36.41 -6.26
N VAL A 144 21.46 36.70 -7.56
CA VAL A 144 22.30 35.96 -8.51
C VAL A 144 23.36 36.86 -9.10
N SER A 145 24.51 36.28 -9.42
CA SER A 145 25.66 36.93 -10.05
C SER A 145 26.10 36.14 -11.28
N PRO A 146 26.99 36.67 -12.14
CA PRO A 146 27.53 35.89 -13.27
C PRO A 146 28.24 34.59 -12.84
N GLU A 147 28.74 34.53 -11.62
CA GLU A 147 29.37 33.33 -11.03
C GLU A 147 28.34 32.37 -10.41
N MET A 148 27.25 32.91 -9.84
CA MET A 148 26.13 32.16 -9.26
C MET A 148 24.85 32.49 -10.03
N ASP A 149 24.75 31.97 -11.26
CA ASP A 149 23.77 32.38 -12.25
C ASP A 149 22.45 31.56 -12.17
N ASN A 150 21.37 32.14 -12.69
CA ASN A 150 20.08 31.51 -12.97
C ASN A 150 19.94 31.26 -14.48
N HIS A 151 20.47 30.13 -14.97
CA HIS A 151 20.44 29.74 -16.39
C HIS A 151 21.04 30.76 -17.37
N GLY A 152 22.02 31.56 -16.94
CA GLY A 152 22.70 32.57 -17.76
C GLY A 152 22.01 33.95 -17.77
N PHE A 153 21.00 34.16 -16.92
CA PHE A 153 20.32 35.43 -16.78
C PHE A 153 21.25 36.53 -16.25
N ALA A 154 22.02 36.23 -15.19
CA ALA A 154 22.88 37.22 -14.57
C ALA A 154 24.01 37.62 -15.54
N HIS A 155 24.66 36.64 -16.16
CA HIS A 155 25.68 36.88 -17.18
C HIS A 155 25.16 37.73 -18.34
N PHE A 156 23.91 37.55 -18.74
CA PHE A 156 23.27 38.35 -19.78
C PHE A 156 22.93 39.78 -19.31
N MET A 157 22.34 39.93 -18.12
CA MET A 157 21.74 41.19 -17.70
C MET A 157 22.74 42.17 -17.07
N TYR A 158 23.76 41.69 -16.33
CA TYR A 158 24.78 42.54 -15.69
C TYR A 158 25.44 43.56 -16.65
N PRO A 159 25.97 43.18 -17.83
CA PRO A 159 26.62 44.13 -18.73
C PRO A 159 25.65 45.17 -19.35
N LEU A 160 24.33 44.90 -19.31
CA LEU A 160 23.28 45.75 -19.89
C LEU A 160 22.55 46.59 -18.84
N ALA A 161 22.59 46.21 -17.57
CA ALA A 161 21.77 46.72 -16.47
C ALA A 161 21.76 48.24 -16.35
N GLU A 162 22.94 48.87 -16.29
CA GLU A 162 23.06 50.32 -16.15
C GLU A 162 22.50 51.06 -17.36
N LYS A 163 22.87 50.63 -18.58
CA LYS A 163 22.36 51.22 -19.82
C LYS A 163 20.86 51.02 -19.95
N PHE A 164 20.35 49.86 -19.58
CA PHE A 164 18.92 49.57 -19.62
C PHE A 164 18.15 50.52 -18.71
N LEU A 165 18.66 50.80 -17.51
CA LEU A 165 18.08 51.79 -16.61
C LEU A 165 18.04 53.18 -17.26
N GLN A 166 19.20 53.69 -17.67
CA GLN A 166 19.34 55.08 -18.13
C GLN A 166 18.68 55.32 -19.49
N GLU A 167 18.90 54.44 -20.45
CA GLU A 167 18.51 54.65 -21.86
C GLU A 167 17.10 54.14 -22.17
N ARG A 168 16.56 53.21 -21.36
CA ARG A 168 15.23 52.62 -21.61
C ARG A 168 14.25 52.85 -20.48
N VAL A 169 14.60 52.53 -19.23
CA VAL A 169 13.64 52.56 -18.11
C VAL A 169 13.27 54.00 -17.71
N LEU A 170 14.26 54.84 -17.39
CA LEU A 170 14.00 56.18 -16.85
C LEU A 170 13.47 57.14 -17.93
N ILE A 171 13.94 57.00 -19.18
CA ILE A 171 13.50 57.83 -20.31
C ILE A 171 12.05 57.52 -20.71
N ASN A 172 11.68 56.24 -20.80
CA ASN A 172 10.35 55.86 -21.29
C ASN A 172 9.28 55.79 -20.20
N CYS A 173 9.66 55.98 -18.93
CA CYS A 173 8.72 55.97 -17.81
C CYS A 173 9.02 57.08 -16.79
N SER A 174 8.41 58.25 -16.98
CA SER A 174 8.56 59.42 -16.09
C SER A 174 8.18 59.13 -14.63
N MET A 175 7.24 58.20 -14.41
CA MET A 175 6.87 57.74 -13.07
C MET A 175 8.04 57.02 -12.39
N LEU A 176 8.70 56.10 -13.09
CA LEU A 176 9.87 55.40 -12.57
C LEU A 176 11.02 56.36 -12.32
N GLN A 177 11.27 57.31 -13.22
CA GLN A 177 12.26 58.37 -13.02
C GLN A 177 12.04 59.14 -11.72
N LYS A 178 10.83 59.66 -11.51
CA LYS A 178 10.46 60.39 -10.29
C LYS A 178 10.67 59.57 -9.02
N HIS A 179 10.40 58.26 -9.07
CA HIS A 179 10.58 57.38 -7.92
C HIS A 179 12.06 57.04 -7.67
N TYR A 180 12.82 56.79 -8.73
CA TYR A 180 14.27 56.57 -8.66
C TYR A 180 14.99 57.79 -8.09
N ASP A 181 14.64 58.99 -8.54
CA ASP A 181 15.25 60.24 -8.10
C ASP A 181 15.06 60.50 -6.60
N ARG A 182 13.91 60.07 -6.06
CA ARG A 182 13.56 60.09 -4.64
C ARG A 182 14.22 58.97 -3.82
N GLY A 183 15.07 58.15 -4.42
CA GLY A 183 15.77 57.05 -3.76
C GLY A 183 14.91 55.80 -3.54
N ASN A 184 13.75 55.66 -4.21
CA ASN A 184 12.98 54.42 -4.08
C ASN A 184 13.61 53.29 -4.90
N THR A 185 13.60 52.09 -4.33
CA THR A 185 13.96 50.85 -5.03
C THR A 185 12.99 50.59 -6.20
N ILE A 186 13.52 50.30 -7.39
CA ILE A 186 12.74 49.83 -8.55
C ILE A 186 13.04 48.35 -8.76
N VAL A 187 12.00 47.53 -8.88
CA VAL A 187 12.16 46.11 -9.22
C VAL A 187 11.42 45.80 -10.50
N ILE A 188 12.15 45.36 -11.52
CA ILE A 188 11.60 44.92 -12.81
C ILE A 188 11.61 43.40 -12.81
N TYR A 189 10.42 42.81 -12.75
CA TYR A 189 10.22 41.37 -12.83
C TYR A 189 9.96 40.94 -14.27
N GLY A 190 10.57 39.83 -14.64
CA GLY A 190 10.37 39.20 -15.92
C GLY A 190 10.61 37.70 -15.88
N GLU A 191 10.38 37.07 -17.02
CA GLU A 191 10.70 35.66 -17.23
C GLU A 191 11.96 35.57 -18.10
N TRP A 192 12.97 34.85 -17.61
CA TRP A 192 14.10 34.42 -18.41
C TRP A 192 13.71 33.12 -19.12
N CYS A 193 13.48 33.18 -20.43
CA CYS A 193 12.93 32.06 -21.20
C CYS A 193 13.68 31.89 -22.53
N GLY A 194 13.56 30.71 -23.16
CA GLY A 194 14.26 30.38 -24.40
C GLY A 194 15.02 29.05 -24.34
N ARG A 195 15.89 28.83 -25.33
CA ARG A 195 16.66 27.59 -25.51
C ARG A 195 17.36 27.12 -24.22
N ASN A 196 17.21 25.84 -23.91
CA ASN A 196 17.83 25.14 -22.77
C ASN A 196 17.46 25.69 -21.38
N ILE A 197 16.35 26.41 -21.24
CA ILE A 197 15.82 26.80 -19.92
C ILE A 197 14.75 25.81 -19.47
N GLN A 198 13.72 25.61 -20.31
CA GLN A 198 12.68 24.62 -20.09
C GLN A 198 12.60 23.63 -21.25
N LYS A 199 11.84 22.54 -21.09
CA LYS A 199 11.65 21.49 -22.12
C LYS A 199 10.20 21.46 -22.60
N ASN A 200 9.96 20.86 -23.76
CA ASN A 200 8.62 20.56 -24.32
C ASN A 200 7.69 21.77 -24.57
N VAL A 201 8.21 22.99 -24.65
CA VAL A 201 7.46 24.21 -25.00
C VAL A 201 7.99 24.86 -26.26
N ALA A 202 7.18 25.69 -26.93
CA ALA A 202 7.62 26.43 -28.12
C ALA A 202 8.89 27.26 -27.87
N LEU A 203 9.01 27.82 -26.66
CA LEU A 203 10.14 28.66 -26.27
C LEU A 203 11.49 27.92 -26.29
N CYS A 204 11.51 26.58 -26.28
CA CYS A 204 12.75 25.82 -26.46
C CYS A 204 13.47 26.13 -27.78
N GLY A 205 12.72 26.50 -28.82
CA GLY A 205 13.25 26.82 -30.15
C GLY A 205 13.68 28.27 -30.35
N VAL A 206 13.47 29.16 -29.37
CA VAL A 206 13.82 30.59 -29.47
C VAL A 206 15.10 30.92 -28.70
N ARG A 207 15.77 32.03 -29.05
CA ARG A 207 16.94 32.53 -28.30
C ARG A 207 16.54 32.88 -26.87
N LYS A 208 17.47 32.70 -25.92
CA LYS A 208 17.25 33.16 -24.55
C LYS A 208 16.99 34.66 -24.53
N MET A 209 15.95 35.08 -23.81
CA MET A 209 15.48 36.45 -23.75
C MET A 209 14.85 36.74 -22.39
N PHE A 210 14.86 38.02 -21.99
CA PHE A 210 14.21 38.49 -20.78
C PHE A 210 12.89 39.19 -21.13
N VAL A 211 11.77 38.68 -20.64
CA VAL A 211 10.44 39.25 -20.92
C VAL A 211 9.85 39.88 -19.67
N ILE A 212 9.72 41.21 -19.67
CA ILE A 212 9.22 41.99 -18.54
C ILE A 212 7.71 41.79 -18.39
N PHE A 213 7.25 41.41 -17.20
CA PHE A 213 5.83 41.20 -16.94
C PHE A 213 5.26 41.99 -15.74
N LYS A 214 6.10 42.56 -14.86
CA LYS A 214 5.63 43.42 -13.77
C LYS A 214 6.73 44.33 -13.23
N ILE A 215 6.35 45.53 -12.79
CA ILE A 215 7.26 46.47 -12.14
C ILE A 215 6.70 46.89 -10.78
N ARG A 216 7.57 46.88 -9.77
CA ARG A 216 7.27 47.28 -8.39
C ARG A 216 8.13 48.46 -7.97
N ILE A 217 7.57 49.33 -7.14
CA ILE A 217 8.28 50.40 -6.46
C ILE A 217 8.35 50.13 -4.96
N GLY A 218 9.53 50.32 -4.39
CA GLY A 218 9.80 50.22 -2.96
C GLY A 218 9.69 48.82 -2.38
N GLU A 219 9.93 48.75 -1.08
CA GLU A 219 10.10 47.48 -0.34
C GLU A 219 8.88 47.15 0.55
N SER A 220 7.83 47.98 0.49
CA SER A 220 6.62 47.88 1.31
C SER A 220 5.84 46.58 1.09
N LYS A 221 5.16 46.12 2.14
CA LYS A 221 4.17 45.04 2.07
C LYS A 221 2.80 45.61 2.47
N PRO A 222 1.75 45.56 1.61
CA PRO A 222 1.71 44.89 0.30
C PRO A 222 2.53 45.62 -0.78
N PRO A 223 2.90 44.92 -1.88
CA PRO A 223 3.66 45.52 -2.97
C PRO A 223 2.91 46.66 -3.67
N VAL A 224 3.66 47.68 -4.11
CA VAL A 224 3.13 48.77 -4.95
C VAL A 224 3.50 48.47 -6.40
N TRP A 225 2.53 47.99 -7.18
CA TRP A 225 2.71 47.70 -8.61
C TRP A 225 2.42 48.92 -9.47
N ILE A 226 3.16 49.04 -10.57
CA ILE A 226 2.92 50.09 -11.57
C ILE A 226 1.94 49.57 -12.62
N ASP A 227 0.93 50.39 -12.92
CA ASP A 227 -0.03 50.14 -13.99
C ASP A 227 0.70 50.02 -15.36
N PRO A 228 0.43 48.95 -16.15
CA PRO A 228 1.00 48.73 -17.48
C PRO A 228 0.93 49.92 -18.44
N LYS A 229 -0.03 50.82 -18.30
CA LYS A 229 -0.10 52.02 -19.15
C LYS A 229 1.16 52.89 -19.08
N HIS A 230 1.96 52.76 -18.02
CA HIS A 230 3.20 53.51 -17.83
C HIS A 230 4.45 52.79 -18.32
N TRP A 231 4.40 51.48 -18.58
CA TRP A 231 5.59 50.68 -18.89
C TRP A 231 5.38 49.61 -19.98
N SER A 232 4.19 49.52 -20.59
CA SER A 232 3.90 48.58 -21.69
C SER A 232 4.81 48.78 -22.91
N ASN A 233 5.34 49.99 -23.12
CA ASN A 233 6.30 50.29 -24.18
C ASN A 233 7.77 50.03 -23.77
N LEU A 234 8.03 49.60 -22.54
CA LEU A 234 9.39 49.36 -22.05
C LEU A 234 9.92 48.05 -22.63
N GLN A 235 10.83 48.16 -23.61
CA GLN A 235 11.53 47.03 -24.23
C GLN A 235 12.91 47.44 -24.78
N TRP A 236 13.74 46.45 -25.05
CA TRP A 236 15.01 46.56 -25.76
C TRP A 236 15.21 45.35 -26.66
N SER A 237 14.37 45.23 -27.69
CA SER A 237 14.30 44.06 -28.56
C SER A 237 15.62 43.77 -29.29
N GLU A 238 16.43 44.78 -29.62
CA GLU A 238 17.77 44.59 -30.20
C GLU A 238 18.73 43.83 -29.26
N GLN A 239 18.47 43.91 -27.95
CA GLN A 239 19.23 43.21 -26.91
C GLN A 239 18.46 42.01 -26.35
N LEU A 240 17.37 41.55 -26.98
CA LEU A 240 16.54 40.43 -26.51
C LEU A 240 15.85 40.69 -25.16
N ILE A 241 15.49 41.94 -24.88
CA ILE A 241 14.62 42.30 -23.76
C ILE A 241 13.27 42.71 -24.34
N TYR A 242 12.22 41.96 -24.03
CA TYR A 242 10.86 42.20 -24.54
C TYR A 242 9.92 42.56 -23.40
N ASN A 243 8.77 43.12 -23.75
CA ASN A 243 7.66 43.34 -22.84
C ASN A 243 6.62 42.23 -23.03
N ILE A 244 5.97 41.78 -21.97
CA ILE A 244 4.90 40.80 -22.09
C ILE A 244 3.72 41.33 -22.94
N PHE A 245 3.55 42.65 -22.99
CA PHE A 245 2.56 43.34 -23.82
C PHE A 245 2.94 43.46 -25.30
N ASP A 246 4.17 43.07 -25.70
CA ASP A 246 4.54 42.92 -27.11
C ASP A 246 3.87 41.69 -27.76
N PHE A 247 3.31 40.79 -26.94
CA PHE A 247 2.65 39.56 -27.38
C PHE A 247 1.13 39.61 -27.16
N SER A 248 0.43 38.57 -27.62
CA SER A 248 -1.03 38.48 -27.49
C SER A 248 -1.51 38.64 -26.05
N THR A 249 -2.49 39.52 -25.87
CA THR A 249 -3.19 39.75 -24.60
C THR A 249 -4.67 39.43 -24.73
N TYR A 250 -5.30 39.17 -23.59
CA TYR A 250 -6.68 38.74 -23.50
C TYR A 250 -7.40 39.56 -22.43
N ASP A 251 -8.71 39.67 -22.52
CA ASP A 251 -9.53 40.34 -21.52
C ASP A 251 -10.72 39.45 -21.14
N ILE A 252 -11.05 39.45 -19.85
CA ILE A 252 -12.25 38.79 -19.34
C ILE A 252 -12.84 39.60 -18.18
N GLU A 253 -14.18 39.69 -18.15
CA GLU A 253 -14.90 40.18 -16.99
C GLU A 253 -15.44 39.00 -16.20
N ILE A 254 -15.16 38.96 -14.90
CA ILE A 254 -15.57 37.87 -14.01
C ILE A 254 -16.58 38.39 -13.00
N ASP A 255 -17.78 37.82 -13.02
CA ASP A 255 -18.80 38.03 -12.00
C ASP A 255 -18.57 37.08 -10.82
N PHE A 256 -18.13 37.62 -9.68
CA PHE A 256 -17.83 36.81 -8.49
C PHE A 256 -19.07 36.31 -7.75
N ASN A 257 -20.29 36.69 -8.16
CA ASN A 257 -21.52 36.02 -7.72
C ASN A 257 -21.68 34.66 -8.40
N GLN A 258 -21.22 34.54 -9.65
CA GLN A 258 -21.34 33.33 -10.47
C GLN A 258 -20.01 33.00 -11.17
N PRO A 259 -18.90 32.79 -10.43
CA PRO A 259 -17.57 32.63 -11.02
C PRO A 259 -17.43 31.35 -11.86
N GLN A 260 -18.33 30.38 -11.70
CA GLN A 260 -18.39 29.16 -12.52
C GLN A 260 -18.54 29.50 -14.01
N LEU A 261 -19.30 30.55 -14.34
CA LEU A 261 -19.56 30.93 -15.74
C LEU A 261 -18.30 31.40 -16.48
N ALA A 262 -17.29 31.89 -15.76
CA ALA A 262 -16.03 32.30 -16.34
C ALA A 262 -15.09 31.12 -16.62
N GLN A 263 -15.26 29.97 -15.95
CA GLN A 263 -14.33 28.83 -16.06
C GLN A 263 -14.21 28.30 -17.48
N SER A 264 -15.32 28.07 -18.16
CA SER A 264 -15.32 27.54 -19.52
C SER A 264 -14.52 28.43 -20.47
N LYS A 265 -14.70 29.75 -20.35
CA LYS A 265 -13.98 30.73 -21.17
C LYS A 265 -12.49 30.80 -20.80
N LEU A 266 -12.14 30.75 -19.52
CA LEU A 266 -10.74 30.70 -19.08
C LEU A 266 -10.03 29.46 -19.65
N VAL A 267 -10.66 28.28 -19.57
CA VAL A 267 -10.12 27.03 -20.10
C VAL A 267 -9.98 27.08 -21.63
N GLU A 268 -10.98 27.61 -22.34
CA GLU A 268 -10.96 27.75 -23.80
C GLU A 268 -9.78 28.63 -24.29
N ILE A 269 -9.59 29.80 -23.67
CA ILE A 269 -8.49 30.70 -24.03
C ILE A 269 -7.14 30.04 -23.69
N THR A 270 -7.03 29.40 -22.51
CA THR A 270 -5.81 28.67 -22.13
C THR A 270 -5.49 27.53 -23.09
N LYS A 271 -6.50 26.78 -23.56
CA LYS A 271 -6.32 25.69 -24.53
C LYS A 271 -5.82 26.21 -25.88
N THR A 272 -6.27 27.39 -26.29
CA THR A 272 -5.78 28.06 -27.51
C THR A 272 -4.28 28.37 -27.40
N VAL A 273 -3.85 28.93 -26.26
CA VAL A 273 -2.43 29.20 -25.97
C VAL A 273 -1.60 27.93 -25.82
N GLU A 274 -2.16 26.89 -25.22
CA GLU A 274 -1.49 25.60 -25.06
C GLU A 274 -1.22 24.97 -26.43
N ASN A 275 -2.22 24.90 -27.31
CA ASN A 275 -2.07 24.30 -28.64
C ASN A 275 -1.05 25.04 -29.51
N GLU A 276 -1.01 26.38 -29.44
CA GLU A 276 -0.08 27.20 -30.20
C GLU A 276 0.37 28.41 -29.38
N CYS A 277 1.62 28.39 -28.94
CA CYS A 277 2.17 29.45 -28.09
C CYS A 277 2.28 30.78 -28.87
N PRO A 278 1.58 31.87 -28.45
CA PRO A 278 1.65 33.15 -29.16
C PRO A 278 3.05 33.77 -29.18
N VAL A 279 3.81 33.57 -28.11
CA VAL A 279 5.19 34.08 -28.01
C VAL A 279 6.14 33.26 -28.89
N GLY A 280 5.95 31.94 -28.97
CA GLY A 280 6.70 31.11 -29.94
C GLY A 280 6.41 31.55 -31.38
N MET A 281 5.13 31.77 -31.71
CA MET A 281 4.69 32.21 -33.03
C MET A 281 5.27 33.56 -33.44
N TYR A 282 5.39 34.51 -32.50
CA TYR A 282 6.05 35.80 -32.75
C TYR A 282 7.49 35.62 -33.29
N PHE A 283 8.19 34.57 -32.87
CA PHE A 283 9.53 34.22 -33.34
C PHE A 283 9.55 33.11 -34.41
N ASN A 284 8.42 32.87 -35.08
CA ASN A 284 8.25 31.80 -36.08
C ASN A 284 8.54 30.38 -35.55
N GLN A 285 8.33 30.14 -34.26
CA GLN A 285 8.53 28.85 -33.61
C GLN A 285 7.22 28.23 -33.18
N LYS A 286 6.87 27.09 -33.80
CA LYS A 286 5.69 26.30 -33.40
C LYS A 286 5.98 25.46 -32.17
N GLY A 287 4.95 25.25 -31.35
CA GLY A 287 4.98 24.38 -30.18
C GLY A 287 3.97 24.81 -29.13
N TYR A 288 3.96 24.07 -28.02
CA TYR A 288 2.99 24.28 -26.96
C TYR A 288 3.31 25.49 -26.08
N GLY A 289 2.27 26.17 -25.59
CA GLY A 289 2.35 27.20 -24.55
C GLY A 289 2.00 26.65 -23.17
N GLU A 290 2.38 27.35 -22.09
CA GLU A 290 2.08 26.90 -20.72
C GLU A 290 0.66 27.30 -20.27
N GLY A 291 0.22 28.53 -20.57
CA GLY A 291 -1.08 29.02 -20.16
C GLY A 291 -1.16 30.55 -20.10
N ILE A 292 -1.94 31.08 -19.16
CA ILE A 292 -2.23 32.52 -19.05
C ILE A 292 -2.14 32.98 -17.60
N VAL A 293 -1.59 34.18 -17.38
CA VAL A 293 -1.65 34.91 -16.11
C VAL A 293 -2.66 36.04 -16.24
N TRP A 294 -3.69 35.99 -15.40
CA TRP A 294 -4.77 36.98 -15.33
C TRP A 294 -4.48 37.96 -14.20
N THR A 295 -4.47 39.26 -14.49
CA THR A 295 -4.24 40.32 -13.50
C THR A 295 -5.33 41.38 -13.57
N GLU A 296 -5.87 41.75 -12.42
CA GLU A 296 -6.80 42.87 -12.29
C GLU A 296 -6.00 44.13 -11.95
N TRP A 297 -6.11 45.17 -12.77
CA TRP A 297 -5.27 46.38 -12.64
C TRP A 297 -6.01 47.59 -12.05
N LEU A 298 -7.34 47.66 -12.15
CA LEU A 298 -8.11 48.87 -11.88
C LEU A 298 -8.43 49.05 -10.39
N GLN A 299 -8.89 47.99 -9.72
CA GLN A 299 -9.39 48.06 -8.35
C GLN A 299 -8.37 47.56 -7.33
N SER A 300 -7.59 46.55 -7.70
CA SER A 300 -6.59 45.89 -6.85
C SER A 300 -5.17 46.41 -7.10
N TYR A 301 -4.98 47.27 -8.10
CA TYR A 301 -3.68 47.79 -8.52
C TYR A 301 -2.67 46.66 -8.77
N GLY A 302 -3.10 45.61 -9.50
CA GLY A 302 -2.26 44.46 -9.83
C GLY A 302 -2.03 43.47 -8.69
N ASN A 303 -2.61 43.66 -7.50
CA ASN A 303 -2.44 42.72 -6.39
C ASN A 303 -3.30 41.46 -6.51
N LEU A 304 -4.35 41.50 -7.34
CA LEU A 304 -5.17 40.34 -7.61
C LEU A 304 -4.74 39.71 -8.93
N SER A 305 -4.09 38.55 -8.85
CA SER A 305 -3.64 37.80 -10.03
C SER A 305 -3.78 36.30 -9.82
N PHE A 306 -4.13 35.57 -10.89
CA PHE A 306 -4.15 34.11 -10.90
C PHE A 306 -3.64 33.55 -12.21
N LYS A 307 -3.18 32.31 -12.20
CA LYS A 307 -2.72 31.59 -13.40
C LYS A 307 -3.70 30.47 -13.76
N VAL A 308 -3.81 30.19 -15.06
CA VAL A 308 -4.50 28.99 -15.59
C VAL A 308 -3.53 28.33 -16.56
N LYS A 309 -3.21 27.05 -16.33
CA LYS A 309 -2.25 26.28 -17.13
C LYS A 309 -2.99 25.29 -18.01
N GLY A 310 -2.43 24.97 -19.17
CA GLY A 310 -2.93 23.91 -20.03
C GLY A 310 -2.76 22.51 -19.41
N GLU A 311 -3.40 21.50 -19.99
CA GLU A 311 -3.41 20.12 -19.49
C GLU A 311 -2.00 19.51 -19.42
N MET A 312 -1.15 19.78 -20.42
CA MET A 312 0.22 19.26 -20.51
C MET A 312 1.13 19.83 -19.42
N HIS A 313 0.75 20.98 -18.85
CA HIS A 313 1.49 21.69 -17.82
C HIS A 313 0.78 21.67 -16.46
N ALA A 314 -0.31 20.91 -16.34
CA ALA A 314 -1.02 20.69 -15.09
C ALA A 314 -0.15 19.86 -14.13
N VAL A 315 -0.26 20.18 -12.83
CA VAL A 315 0.49 19.52 -11.76
C VAL A 315 -0.32 18.37 -11.14
N THR A 316 -1.58 18.21 -11.55
CA THR A 316 -2.47 17.13 -11.12
C THR A 316 -3.13 16.46 -12.32
N LYS A 317 -3.67 15.25 -12.11
CA LYS A 317 -4.33 14.46 -13.16
C LYS A 317 -5.74 14.97 -13.55
N GLY A 318 -6.26 16.01 -12.87
CA GLY A 318 -7.65 16.51 -13.00
C GLY A 318 -7.90 17.57 -14.10
N GLY A 319 -6.91 17.87 -14.95
CA GLY A 319 -7.05 18.83 -16.05
C GLY A 319 -6.56 20.25 -15.74
N PRO A 320 -6.82 21.23 -16.64
CA PRO A 320 -6.18 22.55 -16.64
C PRO A 320 -6.71 23.50 -15.56
N MET A 321 -7.88 23.18 -15.00
CA MET A 321 -8.51 23.89 -13.90
C MET A 321 -9.33 22.91 -13.06
N ALA A 322 -9.02 22.77 -11.77
CA ALA A 322 -9.82 21.97 -10.85
C ALA A 322 -11.26 22.54 -10.78
N PRO A 323 -12.30 21.68 -10.69
CA PRO A 323 -13.67 22.15 -10.50
C PRO A 323 -13.77 23.02 -9.24
N ILE A 324 -14.64 24.04 -9.25
CA ILE A 324 -14.88 24.90 -8.05
C ILE A 324 -15.27 24.06 -6.82
N ALA A 325 -15.85 22.88 -7.03
CA ALA A 325 -15.97 21.84 -6.00
C ALA A 325 -14.72 20.94 -6.04
N ALA A 326 -13.88 20.98 -5.00
CA ALA A 326 -12.68 20.14 -4.97
C ALA A 326 -13.06 18.66 -5.03
N GLU A 327 -12.28 17.89 -5.80
CA GLU A 327 -12.44 16.45 -5.92
C GLU A 327 -12.36 15.75 -4.54
N ARG A 328 -13.11 14.66 -4.39
CA ARG A 328 -13.16 13.87 -3.17
C ARG A 328 -12.53 12.51 -3.42
N PHE A 329 -11.51 12.18 -2.64
CA PHE A 329 -10.82 10.89 -2.68
C PHE A 329 -11.24 10.02 -1.49
N ASP A 330 -11.45 8.73 -1.74
CA ASP A 330 -11.86 7.75 -0.72
C ASP A 330 -10.67 7.21 0.11
N SER A 331 -9.44 7.36 -0.39
CA SER A 331 -8.24 6.90 0.29
C SER A 331 -7.04 7.84 0.11
N ILE A 332 -6.11 7.79 1.08
CA ILE A 332 -4.84 8.52 1.02
C ILE A 332 -4.03 8.10 -0.22
N ARG A 333 -4.09 6.82 -0.59
CA ARG A 333 -3.34 6.29 -1.73
C ARG A 333 -3.76 6.95 -3.04
N ASP A 334 -5.07 7.04 -3.27
CA ASP A 334 -5.61 7.62 -4.50
C ASP A 334 -5.29 9.12 -4.59
N PHE A 335 -5.39 9.83 -3.46
CA PHE A 335 -4.98 11.23 -3.39
C PHE A 335 -3.49 11.43 -3.71
N VAL A 336 -2.63 10.59 -3.14
CA VAL A 336 -1.18 10.69 -3.35
C VAL A 336 -0.81 10.41 -4.80
N GLU A 337 -1.46 9.45 -5.47
CA GLU A 337 -1.26 9.17 -6.90
C GLU A 337 -1.76 10.30 -7.81
N TYR A 338 -2.80 11.03 -7.38
CA TYR A 338 -3.28 12.23 -8.04
C TYR A 338 -2.33 13.43 -7.87
N ALA A 339 -1.78 13.62 -6.67
CA ALA A 339 -0.99 14.79 -6.30
C ALA A 339 0.51 14.66 -6.66
N CYS A 340 1.11 13.48 -6.58
CA CYS A 340 2.54 13.30 -6.85
C CYS A 340 2.81 13.03 -8.34
N THR A 341 2.62 14.02 -9.21
CA THR A 341 2.87 13.90 -10.66
C THR A 341 4.33 14.16 -11.05
N ASP A 342 4.72 13.68 -12.23
CA ASP A 342 6.06 13.91 -12.81
C ASP A 342 6.35 15.42 -12.96
N ASN A 343 5.34 16.20 -13.34
CA ASN A 343 5.47 17.66 -13.45
C ASN A 343 5.79 18.32 -12.10
N ARG A 344 5.21 17.81 -11.00
CA ARG A 344 5.52 18.31 -9.64
C ARG A 344 6.94 17.93 -9.23
N MET A 345 7.39 16.72 -9.59
CA MET A 345 8.76 16.27 -9.31
C MET A 345 9.79 17.10 -10.09
N ASN A 346 9.55 17.38 -11.38
CA ASN A 346 10.43 18.21 -12.19
C ASN A 346 10.55 19.63 -11.62
N GLN A 347 9.44 20.22 -11.15
CA GLN A 347 9.49 21.53 -10.49
C GLN A 347 10.31 21.53 -9.19
N ALA A 348 10.27 20.43 -8.43
CA ALA A 348 11.08 20.28 -7.23
C ALA A 348 12.58 20.16 -7.57
N LEU A 349 12.94 19.52 -8.69
CA LEU A 349 14.31 19.47 -9.20
C LEU A 349 14.77 20.85 -9.68
N ASP A 350 13.93 21.56 -10.44
CA ASP A 350 14.22 22.92 -10.88
C ASP A 350 14.47 23.86 -9.69
N TYR A 351 13.70 23.70 -8.61
CA TYR A 351 13.92 24.42 -7.36
C TYR A 351 15.29 24.12 -6.74
N LEU A 352 15.72 22.85 -6.67
CA LEU A 352 17.04 22.50 -6.16
C LEU A 352 18.15 23.15 -6.99
N CYS A 353 18.03 23.11 -8.32
CA CYS A 353 18.98 23.77 -9.21
C CYS A 353 18.98 25.29 -9.01
N GLU A 354 17.81 25.92 -8.85
CA GLU A 354 17.70 27.37 -8.62
C GLU A 354 18.42 27.79 -7.33
N ILE A 355 18.33 26.98 -6.26
CA ILE A 355 19.03 27.24 -5.00
C ILE A 355 20.48 26.72 -4.96
N GLN A 356 21.03 26.34 -6.12
CA GLN A 356 22.42 25.88 -6.30
C GLN A 356 22.74 24.60 -5.51
N LEU A 357 21.77 23.71 -5.35
CA LEU A 357 21.99 22.37 -4.81
C LEU A 357 22.09 21.35 -5.95
N GLU A 358 23.06 20.46 -5.84
CA GLU A 358 23.23 19.34 -6.77
C GLU A 358 22.12 18.30 -6.58
N ILE A 359 21.75 17.64 -7.68
CA ILE A 359 20.72 16.59 -7.68
C ILE A 359 21.36 15.29 -7.17
N GLU A 360 21.53 15.22 -5.85
CA GLU A 360 22.12 14.08 -5.15
C GLU A 360 21.24 13.62 -3.99
N MET A 361 21.45 12.37 -3.54
CA MET A 361 20.71 11.77 -2.43
C MET A 361 20.84 12.56 -1.12
N GLU A 362 21.90 13.33 -0.93
CA GLU A 362 22.11 14.17 0.24
C GLU A 362 21.08 15.31 0.35
N ASN A 363 20.58 15.80 -0.80
CA ASN A 363 19.62 16.90 -0.91
C ASN A 363 18.16 16.39 -1.03
N PHE A 364 17.93 15.09 -0.89
CA PHE A 364 16.62 14.46 -1.05
C PHE A 364 15.57 14.97 -0.04
N ASP A 365 15.99 15.28 1.18
CA ASP A 365 15.10 15.83 2.20
C ASP A 365 14.55 17.21 1.76
N THR A 366 15.41 18.05 1.16
CA THR A 366 15.00 19.37 0.64
C THR A 366 14.05 19.25 -0.54
N PHE A 367 14.29 18.29 -1.45
CA PHE A 367 13.36 17.94 -2.53
C PHE A 367 11.97 17.56 -1.99
N LEU A 368 11.95 16.67 -0.99
CA LEU A 368 10.72 16.15 -0.41
C LEU A 368 9.95 17.22 0.38
N GLU A 369 10.67 18.09 1.11
CA GLU A 369 10.10 19.24 1.80
C GLU A 369 9.42 20.21 0.83
N TRP A 370 10.04 20.46 -0.33
CA TRP A 370 9.45 21.30 -1.36
C TRP A 370 8.14 20.70 -1.89
N ILE A 371 8.14 19.41 -2.25
CA ILE A 371 6.93 18.72 -2.74
C ILE A 371 5.81 18.77 -1.70
N ILE A 372 6.12 18.52 -0.44
CA ILE A 372 5.13 18.56 0.65
C ILE A 372 4.58 19.98 0.82
N ALA A 373 5.43 21.00 0.74
CA ALA A 373 5.01 22.39 0.83
C ALA A 373 4.10 22.77 -0.34
N ASP A 374 4.44 22.35 -1.56
CA ASP A 374 3.65 22.59 -2.77
C ASP A 374 2.28 21.90 -2.70
N ILE A 375 2.22 20.60 -2.37
CA ILE A 375 0.95 19.86 -2.19
C ILE A 375 0.11 20.50 -1.08
N LYS A 376 0.71 20.85 0.04
CA LYS A 376 -0.02 21.50 1.13
C LYS A 376 -0.63 22.81 0.64
N LYS A 377 0.07 23.58 -0.18
CA LYS A 377 -0.42 24.86 -0.68
C LYS A 377 -1.50 24.68 -1.74
N GLU A 378 -1.27 23.84 -2.75
CA GLU A 378 -2.17 23.69 -3.90
C GLU A 378 -3.39 22.79 -3.59
N GLU A 379 -3.26 21.80 -2.70
CA GLU A 379 -4.30 20.77 -2.47
C GLU A 379 -4.98 20.84 -1.09
N THR A 380 -4.79 21.93 -0.32
CA THR A 380 -5.40 22.06 1.01
C THR A 380 -6.92 21.83 0.98
N ASN A 381 -7.61 22.36 -0.03
CA ASN A 381 -9.06 22.23 -0.15
C ASN A 381 -9.49 20.82 -0.56
N THR A 382 -8.75 20.19 -1.48
CA THR A 382 -8.95 18.78 -1.89
C THR A 382 -8.81 17.82 -0.70
N ILE A 383 -7.78 18.02 0.13
CA ILE A 383 -7.53 17.22 1.34
C ILE A 383 -8.68 17.38 2.34
N LYS A 384 -9.12 18.62 2.59
CA LYS A 384 -10.25 18.93 3.49
C LYS A 384 -11.55 18.31 3.00
N ASN A 385 -11.88 18.48 1.71
CA ASN A 385 -13.09 17.91 1.11
C ASN A 385 -13.09 16.38 1.12
N SER A 386 -11.90 15.76 1.05
CA SER A 386 -11.72 14.32 1.13
C SER A 386 -11.74 13.77 2.56
N ASN A 387 -11.88 14.62 3.59
CA ASN A 387 -11.75 14.25 5.02
C ASN A 387 -10.43 13.52 5.33
N LEU A 388 -9.37 13.80 4.57
CA LEU A 388 -8.05 13.20 4.77
C LEU A 388 -7.26 13.98 5.82
N ASN A 389 -6.52 13.27 6.65
CA ASN A 389 -5.62 13.90 7.60
C ASN A 389 -4.33 14.33 6.90
N LEU A 390 -4.02 15.62 6.94
CA LEU A 390 -2.81 16.18 6.32
C LEU A 390 -1.52 15.49 6.80
N LYS A 391 -1.45 15.10 8.07
CA LYS A 391 -0.27 14.44 8.66
C LYS A 391 -0.09 13.03 8.09
N ASP A 392 -1.19 12.31 7.85
CA ASP A 392 -1.16 10.97 7.27
C ASP A 392 -0.85 11.02 5.77
N VAL A 393 -1.34 12.04 5.06
CA VAL A 393 -0.96 12.32 3.66
C VAL A 393 0.54 12.61 3.55
N MET A 394 1.08 13.47 4.41
CA MET A 394 2.52 13.76 4.45
C MET A 394 3.34 12.50 4.77
N CYS A 395 2.87 11.66 5.70
CA CYS A 395 3.50 10.39 6.02
C CYS A 395 3.51 9.45 4.81
N ALA A 396 2.41 9.39 4.05
CA ALA A 396 2.32 8.57 2.85
C ALA A 396 3.27 9.05 1.73
N ILE A 397 3.38 10.36 1.49
CA ILE A 397 4.32 10.93 0.50
C ILE A 397 5.77 10.54 0.86
N ARG A 398 6.15 10.71 2.14
CA ARG A 398 7.47 10.27 2.65
C ARG A 398 7.67 8.76 2.59
N GLY A 399 6.58 8.00 2.73
CA GLY A 399 6.59 6.54 2.66
C GLY A 399 6.78 6.00 1.24
N MET A 400 6.37 6.75 0.21
CA MET A 400 6.64 6.38 -1.19
C MET A 400 8.07 6.70 -1.60
N SER A 401 8.64 7.78 -1.04
CA SER A 401 10.01 8.22 -1.29
C SER A 401 11.05 7.31 -0.62
N ASN A 402 10.65 6.61 0.45
CA ASN A 402 11.45 5.61 1.17
C ASN A 402 11.27 4.20 0.61
N ILE A 403 11.58 3.98 -0.67
CA ILE A 403 12.05 2.65 -1.09
C ILE A 403 13.57 2.71 -0.95
N THR A 404 14.06 2.51 0.27
CA THR A 404 15.50 2.40 0.46
C THR A 404 15.98 1.07 -0.15
N ILE A 405 17.25 1.01 -0.59
CA ILE A 405 17.88 -0.26 -1.02
C ILE A 405 17.71 -1.34 0.08
N VAL A 406 17.66 -0.92 1.35
CA VAL A 406 17.40 -1.77 2.52
C VAL A 406 15.99 -2.36 2.50
N ASP A 407 14.96 -1.60 2.12
CA ASP A 407 13.59 -2.11 2.00
C ASP A 407 13.46 -3.15 0.88
N VAL A 408 14.17 -2.96 -0.24
CA VAL A 408 14.20 -3.94 -1.34
C VAL A 408 14.86 -5.24 -0.88
N GLN A 409 16.03 -5.17 -0.24
CA GLN A 409 16.72 -6.34 0.31
C GLN A 409 15.91 -7.07 1.38
N LEU A 410 15.19 -6.33 2.23
CA LEU A 410 14.28 -6.88 3.23
C LEU A 410 13.10 -7.60 2.57
N ILE A 411 12.46 -6.99 1.57
CA ILE A 411 11.35 -7.60 0.82
C ILE A 411 11.80 -8.91 0.18
N ASP A 412 12.98 -8.93 -0.45
CA ASP A 412 13.53 -10.13 -1.09
C ASP A 412 13.84 -11.22 -0.07
N SER A 413 14.43 -10.86 1.08
CA SER A 413 14.70 -11.80 2.18
C SER A 413 13.41 -12.43 2.73
N ILE A 414 12.37 -11.62 2.93
CA ILE A 414 11.06 -12.09 3.37
C ILE A 414 10.44 -13.02 2.33
N ASN A 415 10.56 -12.71 1.03
CA ASN A 415 10.05 -13.56 -0.04
C ASN A 415 10.72 -14.93 -0.07
N VAL A 416 12.05 -14.96 0.00
CA VAL A 416 12.83 -16.20 0.05
C VAL A 416 12.46 -17.02 1.29
N LEU A 417 12.34 -16.37 2.45
CA LEU A 417 11.93 -17.04 3.68
C LEU A 417 10.51 -17.61 3.59
N ASN A 418 9.55 -16.82 3.09
CA ASN A 418 8.17 -17.24 2.93
C ASN A 418 8.05 -18.44 1.99
N LYS A 419 8.81 -18.41 0.89
CA LYS A 419 8.89 -19.50 -0.10
C LYS A 419 9.41 -20.78 0.54
N ASN A 420 10.56 -20.71 1.22
CA ASN A 420 11.19 -21.87 1.85
C ASN A 420 10.32 -22.47 2.95
N ILE A 421 9.76 -21.65 3.85
CA ILE A 421 8.84 -22.12 4.89
C ILE A 421 7.62 -22.78 4.24
N THR A 422 7.09 -22.21 3.16
CA THR A 422 5.93 -22.80 2.49
C THR A 422 6.26 -24.15 1.88
N LEU A 423 7.37 -24.29 1.17
CA LEU A 423 7.75 -25.56 0.55
C LEU A 423 8.00 -26.66 1.59
N TYR A 424 8.77 -26.37 2.63
CA TYR A 424 9.19 -27.39 3.58
C TYR A 424 8.16 -27.61 4.69
N VAL A 425 7.68 -26.56 5.35
CA VAL A 425 6.80 -26.71 6.52
C VAL A 425 5.39 -27.10 6.09
N PHE A 426 4.77 -26.38 5.14
CA PHE A 426 3.47 -26.80 4.64
C PHE A 426 3.54 -28.11 3.85
N GLY A 427 4.64 -28.38 3.14
CA GLY A 427 4.86 -29.67 2.48
C GLY A 427 4.86 -30.84 3.47
N LEU A 428 5.60 -30.73 4.58
CA LEU A 428 5.59 -31.74 5.65
C LEU A 428 4.21 -31.89 6.29
N ILE A 429 3.52 -30.79 6.58
CA ILE A 429 2.15 -30.81 7.11
C ILE A 429 1.19 -31.50 6.13
N TRP A 430 1.34 -31.24 4.83
CA TRP A 430 0.50 -31.86 3.79
C TRP A 430 0.72 -33.37 3.74
N ILE A 431 1.97 -33.84 3.75
CA ILE A 431 2.28 -35.28 3.77
C ILE A 431 1.74 -35.94 5.05
N ALA A 432 2.11 -35.40 6.22
CA ALA A 432 1.71 -35.95 7.51
C ALA A 432 0.19 -35.92 7.70
N GLY A 433 -0.46 -34.84 7.29
CA GLY A 433 -1.91 -34.64 7.37
C GLY A 433 -2.70 -35.61 6.49
N ASN A 434 -2.26 -35.85 5.25
CA ASN A 434 -2.88 -36.85 4.37
C ASN A 434 -2.75 -38.26 4.96
N ILE A 435 -1.53 -38.68 5.32
CA ILE A 435 -1.27 -40.00 5.91
C ILE A 435 -2.10 -40.17 7.19
N GLY A 436 -2.03 -39.22 8.12
CA GLY A 436 -2.77 -39.26 9.38
C GLY A 436 -4.29 -39.34 9.19
N SER A 437 -4.84 -38.57 8.26
CA SER A 437 -6.30 -38.57 7.99
C SER A 437 -6.77 -39.88 7.37
N ILE A 438 -5.98 -40.46 6.45
CA ILE A 438 -6.27 -41.77 5.85
C ILE A 438 -6.24 -42.86 6.92
N LEU A 439 -5.17 -42.89 7.72
CA LEU A 439 -5.03 -43.88 8.81
C LEU A 439 -6.17 -43.74 9.84
N THR A 440 -6.54 -42.52 10.19
CA THR A 440 -7.68 -42.25 11.09
C THR A 440 -8.99 -42.78 10.52
N CYS A 441 -9.26 -42.53 9.24
CA CYS A 441 -10.42 -43.06 8.54
C CYS A 441 -10.45 -44.60 8.55
N ILE A 442 -9.29 -45.23 8.31
CA ILE A 442 -9.16 -46.70 8.31
C ILE A 442 -9.45 -47.28 9.71
N VAL A 443 -8.92 -46.67 10.78
CA VAL A 443 -9.14 -47.14 12.16
C VAL A 443 -10.60 -46.99 12.58
N PHE A 444 -11.25 -45.85 12.31
CA PHE A 444 -12.66 -45.67 12.68
C PHE A 444 -13.63 -46.51 11.84
N ARG A 445 -13.20 -46.99 10.68
CA ARG A 445 -13.88 -48.04 9.93
C ARG A 445 -13.69 -49.43 10.53
N ARG A 446 -13.12 -49.63 11.72
CA ARG A 446 -13.09 -50.96 12.36
C ARG A 446 -14.37 -51.26 13.12
N PRO A 447 -14.80 -52.54 13.23
CA PRO A 447 -16.02 -52.95 13.93
C PRO A 447 -16.22 -52.34 15.33
N PRO A 448 -15.17 -52.18 16.17
CA PRO A 448 -15.31 -51.55 17.49
C PRO A 448 -15.81 -50.10 17.45
N PHE A 449 -15.54 -49.37 16.37
CA PHE A 449 -15.84 -47.94 16.24
C PHE A 449 -17.08 -47.64 15.40
N ARG A 450 -17.37 -48.42 14.35
CA ARG A 450 -18.45 -48.12 13.35
C ARG A 450 -19.83 -47.79 13.93
N LYS A 451 -20.19 -48.40 15.06
CA LYS A 451 -21.51 -48.20 15.71
C LYS A 451 -21.52 -47.06 16.74
N SER A 452 -20.38 -46.41 17.00
CA SER A 452 -20.31 -45.30 17.96
C SER A 452 -20.60 -43.97 17.27
N PRO A 453 -21.61 -43.20 17.71
CA PRO A 453 -21.95 -41.89 17.12
C PRO A 453 -20.74 -40.92 17.09
N CYS A 454 -20.02 -40.79 18.20
CA CYS A 454 -18.80 -39.97 18.29
C CYS A 454 -17.70 -40.36 17.30
N ALA A 455 -17.49 -41.67 17.07
CA ALA A 455 -16.51 -42.13 16.09
C ALA A 455 -16.93 -41.81 14.64
N ILE A 456 -18.24 -41.74 14.35
CA ILE A 456 -18.76 -41.34 13.04
C ILE A 456 -18.45 -39.86 12.76
N TYR A 457 -18.59 -38.99 13.76
CA TYR A 457 -18.19 -37.59 13.65
C TYR A 457 -16.67 -37.42 13.46
N PHE A 458 -15.84 -38.18 14.19
CA PHE A 458 -14.39 -38.18 13.97
C PHE A 458 -14.02 -38.64 12.55
N PHE A 459 -14.68 -39.68 12.06
CA PHE A 459 -14.52 -40.13 10.68
C PHE A 459 -14.88 -39.04 9.66
N ALA A 460 -16.04 -38.38 9.81
CA ALA A 460 -16.46 -37.30 8.93
C ALA A 460 -15.53 -36.07 8.97
N SER A 461 -15.04 -35.72 10.18
CA SER A 461 -14.01 -34.69 10.34
C SER A 461 -12.73 -35.05 9.59
N SER A 462 -12.21 -36.27 9.74
CA SER A 462 -11.00 -36.72 9.02
C SER A 462 -11.18 -36.78 7.50
N CYS A 463 -12.37 -37.12 6.99
CA CYS A 463 -12.67 -36.99 5.56
C CYS A 463 -12.61 -35.53 5.09
N SER A 464 -13.17 -34.61 5.87
CA SER A 464 -13.14 -33.18 5.55
C SER A 464 -11.71 -32.62 5.58
N GLN A 465 -10.89 -33.06 6.54
CA GLN A 465 -9.47 -32.70 6.63
C GLN A 465 -8.67 -33.20 5.42
N LEU A 466 -8.94 -34.43 4.95
CA LEU A 466 -8.30 -34.96 3.74
C LEU A 466 -8.58 -34.08 2.51
N LEU A 467 -9.83 -33.65 2.34
CA LEU A 467 -10.21 -32.72 1.28
C LEU A 467 -9.54 -31.36 1.48
N LEU A 468 -9.50 -30.85 2.72
CA LEU A 468 -8.87 -29.56 3.05
C LEU A 468 -7.39 -29.52 2.64
N TYR A 469 -6.61 -30.58 2.89
CA TYR A 469 -5.20 -30.61 2.48
C TYR A 469 -5.03 -30.56 0.97
N ASN A 470 -5.88 -31.25 0.22
CA ASN A 470 -5.73 -31.36 -1.24
C ASN A 470 -6.32 -30.18 -2.00
N PHE A 471 -7.43 -29.60 -1.53
CA PHE A 471 -8.09 -28.48 -2.21
C PHE A 471 -7.69 -27.11 -1.67
N ALA A 472 -7.09 -27.03 -0.49
CA ALA A 472 -6.76 -25.75 0.13
C ALA A 472 -5.27 -25.60 0.45
N LEU A 473 -4.68 -26.55 1.18
CA LEU A 473 -3.25 -26.48 1.53
C LEU A 473 -2.35 -26.63 0.30
N LEU A 474 -2.65 -27.57 -0.61
CA LEU A 474 -1.90 -27.75 -1.85
C LEU A 474 -1.92 -26.47 -2.71
N ASN A 475 -3.09 -25.86 -2.88
CA ASN A 475 -3.22 -24.59 -3.61
C ASN A 475 -2.38 -23.47 -2.97
N ARG A 476 -2.29 -23.43 -1.64
CA ARG A 476 -1.43 -22.49 -0.92
C ARG A 476 0.06 -22.78 -1.17
N ILE A 477 0.48 -24.05 -1.19
CA ILE A 477 1.86 -24.45 -1.49
C ILE A 477 2.24 -24.03 -2.91
N LEU A 478 1.36 -24.28 -3.89
CA LEU A 478 1.57 -23.85 -5.28
C LEU A 478 1.72 -22.33 -5.38
N GLN A 479 0.84 -21.58 -4.70
CA GLN A 479 0.86 -20.12 -4.72
C GLN A 479 2.14 -19.52 -4.10
N TYR A 480 2.47 -19.87 -2.85
CA TYR A 480 3.56 -19.21 -2.11
C TYR A 480 4.91 -19.94 -2.20
N GLY A 481 4.90 -21.25 -2.49
CA GLY A 481 6.12 -22.07 -2.55
C GLY A 481 6.74 -22.12 -3.94
N PHE A 482 5.92 -22.12 -4.99
CA PHE A 482 6.38 -22.11 -6.39
C PHE A 482 6.27 -20.74 -7.06
N ASN A 483 5.74 -19.74 -6.35
CA ASN A 483 5.51 -18.39 -6.85
C ASN A 483 4.60 -18.35 -8.10
N GLU A 484 3.71 -19.34 -8.22
CA GLU A 484 2.79 -19.44 -9.35
C GLU A 484 1.59 -18.52 -9.14
N GLN A 485 1.36 -17.61 -10.09
CA GLN A 485 0.24 -16.65 -10.06
C GLN A 485 -1.09 -17.29 -10.50
N ILE A 486 -1.36 -18.53 -10.09
CA ILE A 486 -2.61 -19.27 -10.37
C ILE A 486 -3.84 -18.43 -9.94
N VAL A 487 -3.65 -17.59 -8.92
CA VAL A 487 -4.66 -16.69 -8.34
C VAL A 487 -5.10 -15.59 -9.30
N GLN A 488 -4.28 -15.20 -10.27
CA GLN A 488 -4.57 -14.13 -11.22
C GLN A 488 -5.17 -14.66 -12.54
N MET A 489 -5.20 -15.98 -12.74
CA MET A 489 -5.62 -16.55 -14.02
C MET A 489 -7.14 -16.58 -14.21
N ASN A 490 -7.94 -16.58 -13.13
CA ASN A 490 -9.40 -16.66 -13.26
C ASN A 490 -10.17 -16.23 -11.98
N LEU A 491 -11.13 -15.31 -12.13
CA LEU A 491 -12.04 -14.87 -11.06
C LEU A 491 -12.83 -16.03 -10.43
N TRP A 492 -13.28 -17.00 -11.23
CA TRP A 492 -13.97 -18.18 -10.73
C TRP A 492 -13.09 -19.03 -9.84
N PHE A 493 -11.83 -19.25 -10.23
CA PHE A 493 -10.88 -20.01 -9.42
C PHE A 493 -10.58 -19.30 -8.08
N CYS A 494 -10.41 -17.97 -8.13
CA CYS A 494 -10.26 -17.12 -6.94
C CYS A 494 -11.42 -17.31 -5.94
N LYS A 495 -12.67 -17.29 -6.43
CA LYS A 495 -13.87 -17.49 -5.58
C LYS A 495 -13.97 -18.92 -5.06
N MET A 496 -13.83 -19.91 -5.95
CA MET A 496 -14.02 -21.32 -5.63
C MET A 496 -13.01 -21.84 -4.61
N ARG A 497 -11.73 -21.45 -4.71
CA ARG A 497 -10.70 -21.92 -3.77
C ARG A 497 -10.99 -21.49 -2.34
N PHE A 498 -11.45 -20.25 -2.13
CA PHE A 498 -11.75 -19.72 -0.80
C PHE A 498 -13.06 -20.28 -0.28
N TYR A 499 -14.07 -20.43 -1.15
CA TYR A 499 -15.30 -21.12 -0.78
C TYR A 499 -15.02 -22.54 -0.27
N LEU A 500 -14.23 -23.32 -1.01
CA LEU A 500 -13.83 -24.67 -0.60
C LEU A 500 -12.97 -24.67 0.67
N LEU A 501 -12.02 -23.73 0.79
CA LEU A 501 -11.21 -23.57 2.00
C LEU A 501 -12.09 -23.43 3.25
N TYR A 502 -12.99 -22.45 3.25
CA TYR A 502 -13.83 -22.17 4.42
C TYR A 502 -14.84 -23.29 4.67
N LEU A 503 -15.49 -23.81 3.63
CA LEU A 503 -16.44 -24.91 3.74
C LEU A 503 -15.82 -26.18 4.34
N LEU A 504 -14.67 -26.62 3.82
CA LEU A 504 -14.00 -27.85 4.27
C LEU A 504 -13.44 -27.69 5.68
N MET A 505 -12.93 -26.50 6.00
CA MET A 505 -12.39 -26.18 7.31
C MET A 505 -13.50 -26.14 8.37
N ALA A 506 -14.65 -25.52 8.07
CA ALA A 506 -15.81 -25.56 8.96
C ALA A 506 -16.32 -26.99 9.15
N ASN A 507 -16.47 -27.78 8.09
CA ASN A 507 -16.89 -29.17 8.22
C ASN A 507 -15.91 -29.99 9.07
N ALA A 508 -14.60 -29.80 8.91
CA ALA A 508 -13.60 -30.46 9.76
C ALA A 508 -13.78 -30.12 11.25
N ARG A 509 -13.99 -28.83 11.59
CA ARG A 509 -14.12 -28.38 12.99
C ARG A 509 -15.48 -28.68 13.60
N TYR A 510 -16.57 -28.33 12.93
CA TYR A 510 -17.91 -28.46 13.50
C TYR A 510 -18.34 -29.91 13.65
N ASN A 511 -17.78 -30.86 12.89
CA ASN A 511 -17.94 -32.28 13.19
C ASN A 511 -17.32 -32.67 14.56
N ILE A 512 -16.21 -32.06 14.98
CA ILE A 512 -15.64 -32.28 16.34
C ILE A 512 -16.53 -31.62 17.41
N ILE A 513 -17.13 -30.48 17.11
CA ILE A 513 -18.10 -29.84 18.01
C ILE A 513 -19.35 -30.72 18.17
N LEU A 514 -19.88 -31.25 17.07
CA LEU A 514 -21.00 -32.19 17.10
C LEU A 514 -20.64 -33.48 17.85
N ALA A 515 -19.39 -33.96 17.74
CA ALA A 515 -18.90 -35.04 18.60
C ALA A 515 -18.95 -34.65 20.09
N SER A 516 -18.63 -33.41 20.44
CA SER A 516 -18.72 -32.88 21.82
C SER A 516 -20.15 -32.79 22.32
N VAL A 517 -21.06 -32.30 21.48
CA VAL A 517 -22.51 -32.28 21.76
C VAL A 517 -23.03 -33.70 21.97
N ASP A 518 -22.66 -34.63 21.09
CA ASP A 518 -23.04 -36.04 21.20
C ASP A 518 -22.53 -36.67 22.51
N ARG A 519 -21.29 -36.40 22.91
CA ARG A 519 -20.76 -36.86 24.22
C ARG A 519 -21.51 -36.25 25.39
N TYR A 520 -21.91 -34.98 25.32
CA TYR A 520 -22.75 -34.36 26.34
C TYR A 520 -24.12 -35.05 26.43
N ILE A 521 -24.79 -35.24 25.30
CA ILE A 521 -26.10 -35.91 25.21
C ILE A 521 -26.01 -37.35 25.72
N ALA A 522 -24.99 -38.11 25.32
CA ALA A 522 -24.76 -39.48 25.74
C ALA A 522 -24.52 -39.61 27.27
N SER A 523 -23.88 -38.60 27.87
CA SER A 523 -23.61 -38.55 29.31
C SER A 523 -24.78 -38.02 30.14
N SER A 524 -25.89 -37.58 29.51
CA SER A 524 -27.06 -37.03 30.20
C SER A 524 -27.75 -38.08 31.09
N ARG A 525 -28.36 -37.61 32.19
CA ARG A 525 -29.19 -38.45 33.08
C ARG A 525 -30.56 -38.77 32.46
N ASP A 526 -31.06 -37.86 31.64
CA ASP A 526 -32.33 -37.98 30.96
C ASP A 526 -32.24 -39.00 29.80
N ALA A 527 -33.06 -40.05 29.87
CA ALA A 527 -33.11 -41.10 28.86
C ALA A 527 -33.58 -40.56 27.50
N LEU A 528 -34.49 -39.58 27.50
CA LEU A 528 -34.99 -38.93 26.29
C LEU A 528 -33.93 -38.08 25.60
N ARG A 529 -32.95 -37.58 26.35
CA ARG A 529 -31.77 -36.93 25.75
C ARG A 529 -30.80 -37.99 25.24
N ARG A 530 -30.46 -39.02 26.03
CA ARG A 530 -29.48 -40.04 25.62
C ARG A 530 -29.82 -40.74 24.30
N GLN A 531 -31.09 -40.99 24.01
CA GLN A 531 -31.53 -41.61 22.75
C GLN A 531 -31.12 -40.81 21.49
N TRP A 532 -30.87 -39.50 21.61
CA TRP A 532 -30.37 -38.69 20.50
C TRP A 532 -28.93 -39.03 20.11
N SER A 533 -28.13 -39.59 21.03
CA SER A 533 -26.80 -40.12 20.73
C SER A 533 -26.94 -41.48 20.02
N SER A 534 -27.31 -41.44 18.74
CA SER A 534 -27.48 -42.61 17.88
C SER A 534 -26.73 -42.43 16.55
N SER A 535 -26.35 -43.53 15.90
CA SER A 535 -25.67 -43.47 14.60
C SER A 535 -26.52 -42.81 13.51
N LYS A 536 -27.85 -42.98 13.57
CA LYS A 536 -28.80 -42.35 12.64
C LYS A 536 -28.82 -40.83 12.81
N THR A 537 -28.89 -40.38 14.06
CA THR A 537 -28.85 -38.93 14.39
C THR A 537 -27.51 -38.33 13.99
N ALA A 538 -26.40 -39.03 14.26
CA ALA A 538 -25.07 -38.57 13.87
C ALA A 538 -24.94 -38.35 12.36
N PHE A 539 -25.39 -39.31 11.55
CA PHE A 539 -25.37 -39.17 10.11
C PHE A 539 -26.21 -37.97 9.63
N ARG A 540 -27.43 -37.81 10.15
CA ARG A 540 -28.31 -36.66 9.83
C ARG A 540 -27.67 -35.32 10.23
N ALA A 541 -27.02 -35.27 11.39
CA ALA A 541 -26.34 -34.07 11.87
C ALA A 541 -25.13 -33.71 11.00
N ILE A 542 -24.36 -34.70 10.51
CA ILE A 542 -23.23 -34.48 9.59
C ILE A 542 -23.74 -33.90 8.26
N VAL A 543 -24.80 -34.48 7.68
CA VAL A 543 -25.40 -33.99 6.43
C VAL A 543 -25.96 -32.58 6.63
N GLY A 544 -26.69 -32.34 7.73
CA GLY A 544 -27.20 -31.01 8.08
C GLY A 544 -26.09 -29.98 8.25
N ASN A 545 -24.98 -30.34 8.90
CA ASN A 545 -23.81 -29.48 9.07
C ASN A 545 -23.18 -29.13 7.71
N ALA A 546 -23.00 -30.10 6.82
CA ALA A 546 -22.43 -29.87 5.51
C ALA A 546 -23.29 -28.90 4.67
N LEU A 547 -24.62 -29.09 4.68
CA LEU A 547 -25.56 -28.22 3.97
C LEU A 547 -25.61 -26.81 4.57
N PHE A 548 -25.65 -26.71 5.90
CA PHE A 548 -25.64 -25.43 6.60
C PHE A 548 -24.41 -24.59 6.22
N TRP A 549 -23.20 -25.16 6.32
CA TRP A 549 -21.99 -24.43 5.98
C TRP A 549 -21.84 -24.15 4.48
N ALA A 550 -22.37 -25.01 3.61
CA ALA A 550 -22.41 -24.73 2.16
C ALA A 550 -23.23 -23.47 1.86
N ILE A 551 -24.39 -23.30 2.51
CA ILE A 551 -25.22 -22.11 2.36
C ILE A 551 -24.55 -20.89 2.99
N VAL A 552 -24.03 -21.01 4.22
CA VAL A 552 -23.45 -19.88 4.94
C VAL A 552 -22.24 -19.28 4.22
N TYR A 553 -21.41 -20.09 3.56
CA TYR A 553 -20.24 -19.59 2.84
C TYR A 553 -20.51 -19.18 1.38
N ILE A 554 -21.74 -19.28 0.87
CA ILE A 554 -22.07 -18.75 -0.48
C ILE A 554 -21.64 -17.29 -0.64
N GLN A 555 -21.70 -16.51 0.46
CA GLN A 555 -21.24 -15.13 0.51
C GLN A 555 -19.77 -14.93 0.06
N VAL A 556 -18.90 -15.94 0.21
CA VAL A 556 -17.50 -15.90 -0.26
C VAL A 556 -17.46 -15.76 -1.79
N ILE A 557 -18.37 -16.43 -2.50
CA ILE A 557 -18.48 -16.35 -3.96
C ILE A 557 -18.96 -14.96 -4.40
N VAL A 558 -19.77 -14.30 -3.57
CA VAL A 558 -20.32 -12.97 -3.86
C VAL A 558 -19.28 -11.87 -3.60
N PHE A 559 -18.61 -11.92 -2.45
CA PHE A 559 -17.78 -10.80 -1.97
C PHE A 559 -16.31 -10.85 -2.37
N TYR A 560 -15.77 -11.97 -2.89
CA TYR A 560 -14.38 -12.03 -3.35
C TYR A 560 -14.21 -11.50 -4.77
N GLU A 561 -13.15 -10.74 -4.99
CA GLU A 561 -12.81 -10.16 -6.30
C GLU A 561 -11.29 -10.25 -6.58
N THR A 562 -10.94 -10.07 -7.84
CA THR A 562 -9.55 -9.93 -8.30
C THR A 562 -9.24 -8.44 -8.46
N ALA A 563 -8.37 -7.89 -7.62
CA ALA A 563 -7.96 -6.48 -7.70
C ALA A 563 -6.48 -6.32 -7.38
N ASN A 564 -5.73 -5.59 -8.24
CA ASN A 564 -4.29 -5.28 -8.12
C ASN A 564 -3.45 -6.47 -7.60
N ASN A 565 -3.23 -7.46 -8.47
CA ASN A 565 -2.38 -8.63 -8.25
C ASN A 565 -2.78 -9.62 -7.13
N GLY A 566 -4.03 -9.59 -6.64
CA GLY A 566 -4.50 -10.53 -5.62
C GLY A 566 -5.98 -10.89 -5.69
N CYS A 567 -6.33 -11.99 -5.03
CA CYS A 567 -7.70 -12.45 -4.80
C CYS A 567 -8.06 -12.19 -3.33
N LYS A 568 -8.94 -11.21 -3.10
CA LYS A 568 -9.25 -10.66 -1.77
C LYS A 568 -10.74 -10.34 -1.66
N PRO A 569 -11.30 -10.24 -0.43
CA PRO A 569 -12.64 -9.70 -0.25
C PRO A 569 -12.70 -8.25 -0.75
N ARG A 570 -13.85 -7.87 -1.32
CA ARG A 570 -14.12 -6.53 -1.82
C ARG A 570 -13.87 -5.47 -0.73
N PRO A 571 -13.10 -4.40 -1.01
CA PRO A 571 -12.75 -3.39 -0.02
C PRO A 571 -14.00 -2.61 0.45
N GLY A 572 -13.87 -1.92 1.59
CA GLY A 572 -14.95 -1.19 2.25
C GLY A 572 -15.72 -2.05 3.27
N THR A 573 -17.00 -1.75 3.47
CA THR A 573 -17.84 -2.38 4.51
C THR A 573 -17.95 -3.89 4.39
N SER A 574 -17.93 -4.43 3.16
CA SER A 574 -18.02 -5.86 2.89
C SER A 574 -16.78 -6.62 3.40
N GLY A 575 -15.59 -6.04 3.21
CA GLY A 575 -14.33 -6.60 3.72
C GLY A 575 -14.27 -6.63 5.24
N VAL A 576 -14.67 -5.54 5.90
CA VAL A 576 -14.70 -5.45 7.38
C VAL A 576 -15.67 -6.47 7.97
N TYR A 577 -16.88 -6.56 7.41
CA TYR A 577 -17.88 -7.56 7.80
C TYR A 577 -17.32 -8.98 7.70
N PHE A 578 -16.70 -9.32 6.57
CA PHE A 578 -16.17 -10.64 6.34
C PHE A 578 -15.03 -10.99 7.30
N SER A 579 -14.13 -10.05 7.60
CA SER A 579 -13.04 -10.25 8.57
C SER A 579 -13.55 -10.47 10.00
N ILE A 580 -14.56 -9.73 10.43
CA ILE A 580 -15.22 -9.92 11.74
C ILE A 580 -15.90 -11.30 11.78
N TYR A 581 -16.66 -11.64 10.74
CA TYR A 581 -17.34 -12.92 10.63
C TYR A 581 -16.37 -14.11 10.73
N ILE A 582 -15.28 -14.08 9.94
CA ILE A 582 -14.27 -15.14 9.99
C ILE A 582 -13.56 -15.20 11.34
N THR A 583 -13.33 -14.07 12.01
CA THR A 583 -12.74 -14.06 13.36
C THR A 583 -13.64 -14.77 14.37
N ILE A 584 -14.95 -14.51 14.32
CA ILE A 584 -15.93 -15.16 15.19
C ILE A 584 -16.01 -16.66 14.89
N ASP A 585 -16.14 -17.03 13.61
CA ASP A 585 -16.35 -18.42 13.20
C ASP A 585 -15.09 -19.29 13.27
N ASN A 586 -13.92 -18.80 12.86
CA ASN A 586 -12.68 -19.58 12.93
C ASN A 586 -12.04 -19.57 14.32
N GLY A 587 -12.35 -18.57 15.15
CA GLY A 587 -11.72 -18.36 16.45
C GLY A 587 -12.65 -18.63 17.61
N ILE A 588 -13.60 -17.71 17.83
CA ILE A 588 -14.32 -17.61 19.10
C ILE A 588 -15.35 -18.74 19.25
N LEU A 589 -16.20 -18.92 18.24
CA LEU A 589 -17.38 -19.79 18.33
C LEU A 589 -17.01 -21.27 18.54
N PRO A 590 -16.06 -21.87 17.78
CA PRO A 590 -15.65 -23.26 17.99
C PRO A 590 -15.09 -23.51 19.39
N LEU A 591 -14.24 -22.60 19.87
CA LEU A 591 -13.58 -22.73 21.18
C LEU A 591 -14.59 -22.64 22.32
N LEU A 592 -15.52 -21.69 22.24
CA LEU A 592 -16.59 -21.54 23.23
C LEU A 592 -17.49 -22.78 23.26
N LEU A 593 -17.96 -23.27 22.11
CA LEU A 593 -18.84 -24.43 22.05
C LEU A 593 -18.14 -25.70 22.57
N MET A 594 -16.89 -25.95 22.16
CA MET A 594 -16.13 -27.10 22.64
C MET A 594 -15.87 -27.03 24.15
N LEU A 595 -15.57 -25.85 24.68
CA LEU A 595 -15.37 -25.64 26.11
C LEU A 595 -16.66 -25.90 26.90
N ILE A 596 -17.78 -25.31 26.48
CA ILE A 596 -19.08 -25.46 27.13
C ILE A 596 -19.49 -26.93 27.17
N PHE A 597 -19.54 -27.61 26.02
CA PHE A 597 -19.97 -29.02 25.97
C PHE A 597 -18.95 -29.96 26.63
N GLY A 598 -17.65 -29.63 26.58
CA GLY A 598 -16.61 -30.34 27.31
C GLY A 598 -16.81 -30.29 28.83
N LEU A 599 -17.05 -29.10 29.39
CA LEU A 599 -17.30 -28.88 30.82
C LEU A 599 -18.61 -29.54 31.27
N LEU A 600 -19.68 -29.43 30.46
CA LEU A 600 -20.96 -30.08 30.74
C LEU A 600 -20.83 -31.60 30.74
N THR A 601 -20.10 -32.17 29.79
CA THR A 601 -19.81 -33.62 29.74
C THR A 601 -18.98 -34.04 30.96
N ALA A 602 -17.93 -33.29 31.32
CA ALA A 602 -17.12 -33.58 32.49
C ALA A 602 -17.94 -33.56 33.79
N LYS A 603 -18.84 -32.57 33.94
CA LYS A 603 -19.77 -32.46 35.07
C LYS A 603 -20.70 -33.67 35.16
N ASN A 604 -21.28 -34.09 34.04
CA ASN A 604 -22.15 -35.27 33.98
C ASN A 604 -21.39 -36.55 34.34
N VAL A 605 -20.20 -36.76 33.79
CA VAL A 605 -19.39 -37.96 34.03
C VAL A 605 -18.90 -38.05 35.47
N ARG A 606 -18.46 -36.94 36.08
CA ARG A 606 -18.09 -36.89 37.53
C ARG A 606 -19.29 -37.28 38.41
N ARG A 607 -20.47 -36.73 38.12
CA ARG A 607 -21.72 -37.02 38.85
C ARG A 607 -22.24 -38.45 38.67
N MET A 608 -21.88 -39.14 37.59
CA MET A 608 -22.16 -40.56 37.39
C MET A 608 -21.11 -41.46 38.06
N GLY A 609 -19.85 -41.02 38.07
CA GLY A 609 -18.74 -41.72 38.72
C GLY A 609 -18.93 -41.85 40.23
N SER A 610 -19.36 -40.77 40.91
CA SER A 610 -19.59 -40.78 42.37
C SER A 610 -20.75 -41.67 42.84
N ARG A 611 -21.63 -42.16 41.95
CA ARG A 611 -22.76 -43.07 42.30
C ARG A 611 -22.55 -44.52 41.88
N ARG A 612 -21.55 -44.82 41.04
CA ARG A 612 -21.19 -46.21 40.66
C ARG A 612 -20.30 -46.91 41.69
N VAL A 613 -19.95 -46.24 42.79
CA VAL A 613 -19.06 -46.75 43.86
C VAL A 613 -19.86 -47.23 45.09
N GLU A 614 -21.16 -47.49 44.98
CA GLU A 614 -21.81 -48.41 45.91
C GLU A 614 -21.85 -49.81 45.29
N PRO A 615 -21.10 -50.79 45.83
CA PRO A 615 -21.28 -52.17 45.42
C PRO A 615 -22.64 -52.62 45.94
N ILE A 616 -23.60 -52.82 45.04
CA ILE A 616 -24.81 -53.58 45.37
C ILE A 616 -24.38 -55.03 45.57
N THR A 617 -23.96 -55.36 46.79
CA THR A 617 -24.09 -56.69 47.37
C THR A 617 -25.57 -56.96 47.59
N ARG A 618 -26.31 -57.27 46.52
CA ARG A 618 -27.58 -57.99 46.62
C ARG A 618 -27.88 -58.70 45.31
N ASN A 619 -27.83 -60.02 45.41
CA ASN A 619 -28.36 -61.06 44.52
C ASN A 619 -27.57 -61.33 43.24
N ALA A 620 -26.53 -62.14 43.44
CA ALA A 620 -25.83 -62.87 42.40
C ALA A 620 -26.67 -64.05 41.87
N HIS A 621 -27.72 -63.79 41.09
CA HIS A 621 -28.34 -64.81 40.22
C HIS A 621 -28.94 -64.16 38.95
N ALA A 622 -28.07 -63.69 38.06
CA ALA A 622 -28.38 -63.49 36.64
C ALA A 622 -27.06 -63.44 35.85
N GLY A 623 -26.66 -64.59 35.31
CA GLY A 623 -25.46 -64.71 34.49
C GLY A 623 -25.50 -63.83 33.24
N GLY A 624 -24.40 -63.12 32.96
CA GLY A 624 -24.11 -62.57 31.63
C GLY A 624 -23.94 -61.04 31.47
N GLN A 625 -24.31 -60.20 32.45
CA GLN A 625 -24.39 -58.74 32.22
C GLN A 625 -23.25 -57.81 32.72
N PRO A 626 -22.28 -58.19 33.60
CA PRO A 626 -21.31 -57.23 34.12
C PRO A 626 -20.18 -56.87 33.13
N ILE A 627 -19.85 -57.77 32.18
CA ILE A 627 -18.73 -57.60 31.24
C ILE A 627 -19.07 -56.56 30.16
N ARG A 628 -20.24 -56.68 29.53
CA ARG A 628 -20.69 -55.80 28.43
C ARG A 628 -20.87 -54.34 28.88
N VAL A 629 -21.36 -54.10 30.10
CA VAL A 629 -21.52 -52.76 30.68
C VAL A 629 -20.16 -52.11 31.00
N LYS A 630 -19.19 -52.89 31.50
CA LYS A 630 -17.82 -52.42 31.74
C LYS A 630 -17.10 -52.07 30.43
N GLU A 631 -17.28 -52.84 29.37
CA GLU A 631 -16.67 -52.59 28.05
C GLU A 631 -17.23 -51.32 27.37
N ILE A 632 -18.55 -51.12 27.39
CA ILE A 632 -19.19 -49.91 26.87
C ILE A 632 -18.68 -48.66 27.61
N SER A 633 -18.61 -48.74 28.95
CA SER A 633 -18.12 -47.63 29.77
C SER A 633 -16.64 -47.31 29.55
N ARG A 634 -15.80 -48.32 29.25
CA ARG A 634 -14.37 -48.11 28.91
C ARG A 634 -14.22 -47.44 27.56
N LYS A 635 -14.98 -47.89 26.55
CA LYS A 635 -14.99 -47.31 25.19
C LYS A 635 -15.37 -45.83 25.21
N ASP A 636 -16.44 -45.46 25.89
CA ASP A 636 -16.89 -44.07 25.95
C ASP A 636 -15.89 -43.16 26.68
N ARG A 637 -15.26 -43.66 27.75
CA ARG A 637 -14.18 -42.93 28.45
C ARG A 637 -12.99 -42.67 27.53
N GLN A 638 -12.64 -43.59 26.64
CA GLN A 638 -11.53 -43.40 25.71
C GLN A 638 -11.87 -42.41 24.60
N LEU A 639 -13.07 -42.49 24.00
CA LEU A 639 -13.51 -41.52 23.00
C LEU A 639 -13.59 -40.10 23.60
N GLN A 640 -14.02 -39.98 24.85
CA GLN A 640 -14.02 -38.70 25.56
C GLN A 640 -12.60 -38.17 25.82
N LYS A 641 -11.63 -39.03 26.18
CA LYS A 641 -10.22 -38.62 26.32
C LYS A 641 -9.64 -38.11 25.00
N MET A 642 -9.89 -38.80 23.90
CA MET A 642 -9.48 -38.37 22.55
C MET A 642 -10.06 -37.01 22.21
N LEU A 643 -11.35 -36.80 22.48
CA LEU A 643 -12.03 -35.54 22.24
C LEU A 643 -11.42 -34.39 23.07
N ILE A 644 -11.25 -34.58 24.37
CA ILE A 644 -10.69 -33.55 25.26
C ILE A 644 -9.29 -33.15 24.81
N ASN A 645 -8.43 -34.13 24.47
CA ASN A 645 -7.09 -33.81 24.02
C ASN A 645 -7.09 -33.08 22.66
N GLN A 646 -8.04 -33.43 21.77
CA GLN A 646 -8.23 -32.69 20.51
C GLN A 646 -8.64 -31.24 20.76
N ILE A 647 -9.52 -30.99 21.74
CA ILE A 647 -9.94 -29.64 22.12
C ILE A 647 -8.76 -28.84 22.66
N ILE A 648 -7.95 -29.44 23.55
CA ILE A 648 -6.78 -28.77 24.14
C ILE A 648 -5.77 -28.39 23.05
N VAL A 649 -5.40 -29.33 22.18
CA VAL A 649 -4.47 -29.06 21.06
C VAL A 649 -5.02 -27.97 20.13
N SER A 650 -6.32 -28.02 19.83
CA SER A 650 -6.98 -27.03 18.96
C SER A 650 -7.07 -25.64 19.59
N LEU A 651 -7.16 -25.54 20.92
CA LEU A 651 -7.20 -24.26 21.64
C LEU A 651 -5.90 -23.46 21.45
N PHE A 652 -4.75 -24.11 21.63
CA PHE A 652 -3.45 -23.43 21.51
C PHE A 652 -3.12 -23.07 20.05
N LEU A 653 -3.43 -23.95 19.11
CA LEU A 653 -3.01 -23.79 17.72
C LEU A 653 -3.90 -22.86 16.88
N ASN A 654 -5.16 -22.63 17.29
CA ASN A 654 -6.06 -21.74 16.51
C ASN A 654 -5.97 -20.26 16.90
N ILE A 655 -5.38 -19.88 18.04
CA ILE A 655 -5.33 -18.48 18.50
C ILE A 655 -4.62 -17.51 17.53
N PRO A 656 -3.48 -17.86 16.90
CA PRO A 656 -2.73 -16.89 16.09
C PRO A 656 -3.50 -16.29 14.92
N ASN A 657 -4.34 -17.08 14.24
CA ASN A 657 -5.03 -16.64 13.03
C ASN A 657 -6.12 -15.58 13.30
N PRO A 658 -7.09 -15.78 14.23
CA PRO A 658 -8.03 -14.75 14.63
C PRO A 658 -7.36 -13.46 15.14
N CYS A 659 -6.28 -13.56 15.92
CA CYS A 659 -5.54 -12.38 16.38
C CYS A 659 -5.00 -11.53 15.22
N PHE A 660 -4.43 -12.18 14.20
CA PHE A 660 -3.95 -11.48 13.01
C PHE A 660 -5.09 -10.88 12.17
N LEU A 661 -6.21 -11.57 12.01
CA LEU A 661 -7.38 -11.04 11.29
C LEU A 661 -7.98 -9.81 11.97
N ILE A 662 -8.00 -9.78 13.30
CA ILE A 662 -8.38 -8.58 14.08
C ILE A 662 -7.41 -7.43 13.80
N TYR A 663 -6.10 -7.70 13.85
CA TYR A 663 -5.06 -6.70 13.53
C TYR A 663 -5.22 -6.13 12.12
N GLU A 664 -5.43 -6.99 11.11
CA GLU A 664 -5.63 -6.58 9.72
C GLU A 664 -6.87 -5.68 9.58
N THR A 665 -7.96 -6.04 10.26
CA THR A 665 -9.20 -5.26 10.28
C THR A 665 -8.99 -3.88 10.92
N ILE A 666 -8.33 -3.80 12.07
CA ILE A 666 -8.06 -2.53 12.78
C ILE A 666 -7.14 -1.62 11.97
N THR A 667 -6.19 -2.18 11.22
CA THR A 667 -5.18 -1.42 10.48
C THR A 667 -5.55 -1.16 9.01
N THR A 668 -6.77 -1.52 8.58
CA THR A 668 -7.18 -1.43 7.16
C THR A 668 -7.11 -0.01 6.59
N ASN A 669 -7.44 1.02 7.39
CA ASN A 669 -7.44 2.42 6.95
C ASN A 669 -6.12 3.15 7.23
N THR A 670 -5.08 2.44 7.65
CA THR A 670 -3.76 3.03 7.93
C THR A 670 -2.85 2.88 6.71
N TYR A 671 -2.02 3.89 6.45
CA TYR A 671 -0.97 3.77 5.43
C TYR A 671 0.04 2.68 5.83
N LYS A 672 0.37 1.79 4.89
CA LYS A 672 1.33 0.70 5.06
C LYS A 672 2.35 0.76 3.94
N SER A 673 3.64 0.82 4.29
CA SER A 673 4.74 0.75 3.32
C SER A 673 4.75 -0.59 2.59
N ALA A 674 5.43 -0.66 1.44
CA ALA A 674 5.59 -1.91 0.69
C ALA A 674 6.24 -3.02 1.53
N ALA A 675 7.28 -2.69 2.29
CA ALA A 675 7.93 -3.61 3.23
C ALA A 675 6.94 -4.11 4.30
N ARG A 676 6.13 -3.22 4.89
CA ARG A 676 5.12 -3.59 5.88
C ARG A 676 4.04 -4.50 5.29
N LEU A 677 3.55 -4.22 4.09
CA LEU A 677 2.59 -5.09 3.40
C LEU A 677 3.17 -6.48 3.17
N GLN A 678 4.46 -6.58 2.83
CA GLN A 678 5.12 -7.87 2.65
C GLN A 678 5.32 -8.61 3.97
N MET A 679 5.68 -7.91 5.05
CA MET A 679 5.74 -8.48 6.39
C MET A 679 4.37 -8.99 6.85
N GLU A 680 3.31 -8.21 6.63
CA GLU A 680 1.96 -8.62 7.00
C GLU A 680 1.50 -9.84 6.19
N ALA A 681 1.82 -9.92 4.89
CA ALA A 681 1.55 -11.11 4.08
C ALA A 681 2.32 -12.34 4.60
N PHE A 682 3.58 -12.16 5.00
CA PHE A 682 4.39 -13.21 5.62
C PHE A 682 3.77 -13.69 6.94
N VAL A 683 3.45 -12.76 7.86
CA VAL A 683 2.83 -13.09 9.16
C VAL A 683 1.48 -13.76 8.96
N SER A 684 0.67 -13.28 8.01
CA SER A 684 -0.57 -13.93 7.61
C SER A 684 -0.32 -15.38 7.24
N ASN A 685 0.67 -15.66 6.38
CA ASN A 685 1.01 -17.03 6.00
C ASN A 685 1.44 -17.88 7.21
N MET A 686 2.23 -17.32 8.12
CA MET A 686 2.67 -18.00 9.35
C MET A 686 1.49 -18.36 10.27
N THR A 687 0.43 -17.55 10.32
CA THR A 687 -0.74 -17.86 11.18
C THR A 687 -1.52 -19.10 10.75
N TYR A 688 -1.40 -19.53 9.50
CA TYR A 688 -2.05 -20.75 9.00
C TYR A 688 -1.25 -22.02 9.27
N ILE A 689 0.06 -21.93 9.55
CA ILE A 689 0.89 -23.08 9.93
C ILE A 689 0.28 -23.81 11.13
N PRO A 690 0.03 -23.15 12.29
CA PRO A 690 -0.52 -23.84 13.45
C PRO A 690 -1.95 -24.35 13.19
N LEU A 691 -2.74 -23.67 12.35
CA LEU A 691 -4.09 -24.09 11.98
C LEU A 691 -4.08 -25.43 11.21
N TYR A 692 -3.25 -25.55 10.16
CA TYR A 692 -3.12 -26.82 9.42
C TYR A 692 -2.42 -27.89 10.25
N LEU A 693 -1.44 -27.52 11.07
CA LEU A 693 -0.76 -28.43 11.98
C LEU A 693 -1.75 -29.03 12.99
N GLY A 694 -2.70 -28.25 13.50
CA GLY A 694 -3.73 -28.73 14.42
C GLY A 694 -4.60 -29.82 13.82
N PHE A 695 -4.94 -29.71 12.54
CA PHE A 695 -5.60 -30.80 11.82
C PHE A 695 -4.66 -32.00 11.61
N ALA A 696 -3.40 -31.77 11.25
CA ALA A 696 -2.46 -32.86 10.93
C ALA A 696 -2.14 -33.71 12.16
N LEU A 697 -2.13 -33.10 13.35
CA LEU A 697 -1.90 -33.77 14.62
C LEU A 697 -3.08 -34.63 15.08
N THR A 698 -4.24 -34.62 14.42
CA THR A 698 -5.44 -35.39 14.83
C THR A 698 -5.13 -36.88 15.03
N PHE A 699 -4.41 -37.51 14.10
CA PHE A 699 -4.04 -38.93 14.21
C PHE A 699 -3.11 -39.20 15.39
N SER A 700 -2.03 -38.41 15.50
CA SER A 700 -1.04 -38.52 16.58
C SER A 700 -1.70 -38.30 17.94
N ASN A 701 -2.60 -37.32 18.01
CA ASN A 701 -3.40 -37.05 19.19
C ASN A 701 -4.26 -38.27 19.57
N PHE A 702 -4.95 -38.88 18.62
CA PHE A 702 -5.76 -40.09 18.86
C PHE A 702 -4.92 -41.29 19.30
N MET A 703 -3.73 -41.46 18.74
CA MET A 703 -2.76 -42.47 19.15
C MET A 703 -2.33 -42.27 20.61
N ILE A 704 -1.94 -41.06 20.99
CA ILE A 704 -1.51 -40.77 22.37
C ILE A 704 -2.69 -40.96 23.35
N SER A 705 -3.87 -40.46 22.99
CA SER A 705 -5.01 -40.35 23.91
C SER A 705 -5.79 -41.66 24.16
N SER A 706 -5.79 -42.61 23.22
CA SER A 706 -6.59 -43.85 23.33
C SER A 706 -5.77 -45.11 23.11
N THR A 707 -5.83 -46.01 24.09
CA THR A 707 -5.22 -47.35 23.98
C THR A 707 -6.01 -48.26 23.03
N MET A 708 -7.34 -48.09 22.92
CA MET A 708 -8.19 -48.82 21.98
C MET A 708 -7.89 -48.41 20.54
N PHE A 709 -7.72 -47.11 20.27
CA PHE A 709 -7.34 -46.63 18.94
C PHE A 709 -5.97 -47.17 18.53
N ARG A 710 -4.98 -47.10 19.42
CA ARG A 710 -3.65 -47.73 19.21
C ARG A 710 -3.73 -49.21 18.93
N ARG A 711 -4.49 -49.96 19.73
CA ARG A 711 -4.61 -51.42 19.58
C ARG A 711 -5.18 -51.79 18.22
N GLU A 712 -6.26 -51.14 17.79
CA GLU A 712 -6.85 -51.38 16.47
C GLU A 712 -5.88 -51.01 15.34
N PHE A 713 -5.16 -49.90 15.47
CA PHE A 713 -4.13 -49.51 14.51
C PHE A 713 -3.02 -50.57 14.37
N PHE A 714 -2.44 -51.02 15.49
CA PHE A 714 -1.42 -52.08 15.45
C PHE A 714 -1.96 -53.42 14.97
N THR A 715 -3.21 -53.76 15.29
CA THR A 715 -3.86 -54.97 14.76
C THR A 715 -3.95 -54.91 13.23
N ILE A 716 -4.28 -53.75 12.64
CA ILE A 716 -4.32 -53.58 11.19
C ILE A 716 -2.94 -53.76 10.56
N ILE A 717 -1.89 -53.21 11.19
CA ILE A 717 -0.51 -53.40 10.74
C ILE A 717 -0.15 -54.90 10.78
N GLN A 718 -0.43 -55.58 11.89
CA GLN A 718 -0.12 -57.00 12.08
C GLN A 718 -0.86 -57.91 11.09
N THR A 719 -2.16 -57.68 10.86
CA THR A 719 -2.94 -58.54 9.93
C THR A 719 -2.69 -58.26 8.46
N LYS A 720 -2.31 -57.04 8.06
CA LYS A 720 -2.09 -56.71 6.64
C LYS A 720 -0.64 -56.71 6.18
N ILE A 721 0.31 -56.42 7.06
CA ILE A 721 1.74 -56.28 6.70
C ILE A 721 2.55 -57.50 7.14
N LEU A 722 2.31 -58.05 8.35
CA LEU A 722 3.09 -59.17 8.88
C LEU A 722 2.65 -60.56 8.40
N GLN A 723 1.43 -60.73 7.89
CA GLN A 723 0.96 -62.01 7.32
C GLN A 723 1.39 -62.25 5.85
N ARG A 724 2.20 -61.36 5.25
CA ARG A 724 2.74 -61.51 3.89
C ARG A 724 4.15 -62.13 3.82
N VAL A 725 4.73 -62.55 4.95
CA VAL A 725 5.97 -63.35 4.95
C VAL A 725 5.56 -64.84 4.96
N PRO A 726 5.73 -65.60 3.87
CA PRO A 726 5.46 -67.03 3.89
C PRO A 726 6.56 -67.72 4.71
N VAL A 727 6.20 -68.20 5.90
CA VAL A 727 6.99 -69.24 6.58
C VAL A 727 6.87 -70.50 5.73
N ARG A 728 7.92 -70.85 4.99
CA ARG A 728 8.07 -72.18 4.38
C ARG A 728 8.14 -73.20 5.51
N LEU A 729 7.02 -73.85 5.79
CA LEU A 729 6.99 -75.12 6.49
C LEU A 729 7.61 -76.17 5.55
N ALA A 730 8.85 -76.56 5.83
CA ALA A 730 9.44 -77.77 5.27
C ALA A 730 8.74 -78.97 5.90
N ARG A 731 8.18 -79.85 5.06
CA ARG A 731 7.66 -81.16 5.44
C ARG A 731 8.52 -82.21 4.73
N ASN A 732 8.80 -83.29 5.48
CA ASN A 732 9.39 -84.59 5.09
C ASN A 732 10.93 -84.63 5.15
N ASP A 733 11.59 -85.57 5.83
CA ASP A 733 11.29 -87.01 5.97
C ASP A 733 11.64 -87.63 7.35
N PRO A 734 11.16 -88.85 7.66
CA PRO A 734 11.30 -89.52 8.95
C PRO A 734 12.54 -90.43 9.00
N ILE A 735 13.38 -90.32 10.05
CA ILE A 735 14.34 -91.37 10.41
C ILE A 735 14.36 -91.57 11.94
N THR A 736 14.23 -92.84 12.27
CA THR A 736 14.19 -93.55 13.55
C THR A 736 15.38 -93.34 14.51
N VAL A 737 15.04 -93.32 15.81
CA VAL A 737 15.71 -93.98 16.97
C VAL A 737 17.10 -93.46 17.40
N ARG A 738 17.20 -92.87 18.61
CA ARG A 738 17.80 -93.50 19.82
C ARG A 738 17.72 -92.61 21.07
N ASN A 739 17.44 -93.26 22.20
CA ASN A 739 17.53 -92.73 23.56
C ASN A 739 18.92 -92.19 23.90
N GLY A 740 18.99 -91.16 24.75
CA GLY A 740 20.23 -90.69 25.36
C GLY A 740 19.98 -89.57 26.36
N THR A 741 20.20 -89.88 27.63
CA THR A 741 20.16 -89.09 28.85
C THR A 741 21.15 -87.91 28.92
N GLU A 742 20.97 -87.09 29.97
CA GLU A 742 21.89 -86.11 30.62
C GLU A 742 21.56 -84.63 30.36
N ASN A 743 21.02 -83.89 31.35
CA ASN A 743 21.60 -83.34 32.59
C ASN A 743 22.53 -82.13 32.37
N VAL A 744 22.49 -81.22 33.37
CA VAL A 744 23.45 -80.13 33.70
C VAL A 744 23.10 -78.78 33.03
N VAL A 745 22.40 -77.84 33.68
CA VAL A 745 22.73 -76.93 34.83
C VAL A 745 23.17 -75.54 34.36
N ASP A 746 22.52 -74.55 34.99
CA ASP A 746 22.81 -73.13 35.23
C ASP A 746 24.09 -72.49 34.67
N HIS A 747 23.93 -71.25 34.16
CA HIS A 747 24.60 -70.13 34.83
C HIS A 747 23.86 -68.79 34.70
N LEU A 748 23.63 -68.24 35.89
CA LEU A 748 23.17 -66.91 36.30
C LEU A 748 23.97 -65.71 35.75
N SER A 749 23.24 -64.58 35.69
CA SER A 749 23.62 -63.18 35.96
C SER A 749 24.80 -62.58 35.17
N ASP A 750 24.93 -61.28 34.91
CA ASP A 750 24.35 -60.06 35.43
C ASP A 750 24.73 -58.95 34.41
N LYS A 751 23.90 -57.90 34.29
CA LYS A 751 24.34 -56.51 34.53
C LYS A 751 23.26 -55.52 34.12
N HIS A 752 22.63 -54.96 35.16
CA HIS A 752 22.14 -53.60 35.19
C HIS A 752 23.28 -52.59 34.95
N ARG A 753 23.08 -51.64 34.03
CA ARG A 753 23.01 -50.21 34.35
C ARG A 753 22.29 -49.45 33.25
#